data_AF-A0A2T7NXL4-F1
#
_entry.id   AF-A0A2T7NXL4-F1
#
_cell.length_a   1.000
_cell.length_b   1.000
_cell.length_c   1.000
_cell.angle_alpha   90.00
_cell.angle_beta   90.00
_cell.angle_gamma   90.00
#
_symmetry.space_group_name_H-M   'P 1'
#
loop_
_entity.id
_entity.type
_entity.pdbx_description
1 polymer ?
#
loop_
_entity_poly.entity_id
_entity_poly.type
_entity_poly.pdbx_seq_one_letter_code
_entity_poly.pdbx_strand_id
1 'polypeptide(L)'
;MFSESSCFDLQQQIKVLLSAVNGLKEENETEKIKYFETKKNNEVKRLETFMRVSRSLEQSMASDFENFNWYLVTVSNSPAKVPRQSDEKEEEEEKKEEEEEEEEEEEEEEEEEEEEEEEEEEEEEKEERKTQETNEVAPKNVGKANIKEKRKDPLRHQFITVDDYEGEEGDLSFKRGEVITVIETREDGWWMAENDRGDTGLVPSTYLQLHNKHRDVQQDDEEEEGADSEQGDGDTVRRTKKLWSGIKKAITETTVSDVLHAMGAVPSGFRQSTLAKKHAEGVTYRTVSYLAIKLSPSNLIYKDLFFDPSSNRIRPRMVRIERIVTISACRQIPVPSAGIDVLDRTVRICLFDGNNILSNIHCVKVSSIDKSQNTWSFTTKVTDTMDLASHAEVFVRSNNTVDNIGILFELCITTFRASTKERTEMSCGWAHLPLLGENGTATQNKSFDLHVNGGTPYEKGVEVDPRISRRTTSNALMSLISGNRQPRLVVRLSIPKKEFKDQMDTLPEPLVGNTILLPFYSYYRQILADVLLRDRLDLDSTELIHNPLLSLFPTAAEQMDLMQLLRASWLEKQRSAHRVEKRDEEYMKDLFKQAVMDTVYPVLHIAALPSYQPGDYDNVQSRFEEVHRFRELRQTRQSTLAVLLSSDIIFQPFEMDEMIFSMLGPHCLQKSVPIPDD
;
A
#
# COMPACT_ATOMS: atom_id res chain seq x y z
N MET A 1 34.79 0.73 19.87
CA MET A 1 35.53 -0.25 19.05
C MET A 1 34.65 -0.59 17.87
N PHE A 2 34.78 0.17 16.77
CA PHE A 2 34.50 -0.42 15.46
C PHE A 2 35.47 -1.60 15.29
N SER A 3 35.01 -2.70 14.72
CA SER A 3 35.87 -3.86 14.44
C SER A 3 36.27 -3.86 12.97
N GLU A 4 37.40 -4.48 12.59
CA GLU A 4 37.77 -4.66 11.17
C GLU A 4 36.61 -5.28 10.35
N SER A 5 35.81 -6.16 10.98
CA SER A 5 34.58 -6.71 10.40
C SER A 5 33.62 -5.63 9.93
N SER A 6 33.44 -4.56 10.72
CA SER A 6 32.51 -3.47 10.40
C SER A 6 32.97 -2.63 9.20
N CYS A 7 34.28 -2.44 9.00
CA CYS A 7 34.79 -1.77 7.80
C CYS A 7 34.62 -2.65 6.56
N PHE A 8 34.91 -3.95 6.67
CA PHE A 8 34.68 -4.88 5.57
C PHE A 8 33.21 -4.91 5.13
N ASP A 9 32.27 -4.95 6.08
CA ASP A 9 30.83 -4.95 5.80
C ASP A 9 30.38 -3.66 5.11
N LEU A 10 30.87 -2.50 5.58
CA LEU A 10 30.65 -1.20 4.93
C LEU A 10 31.19 -1.20 3.49
N GLN A 11 32.38 -1.75 3.26
CA GLN A 11 32.95 -1.83 1.92
C GLN A 11 32.11 -2.73 0.99
N GLN A 12 31.55 -3.83 1.49
CA GLN A 12 30.66 -4.66 0.69
C GLN A 12 29.36 -3.93 0.36
N GLN A 13 28.78 -3.19 1.31
CA GLN A 13 27.59 -2.37 1.08
C GLN A 13 27.85 -1.30 0.03
N ILE A 14 28.97 -0.57 0.13
CA ILE A 14 29.36 0.44 -0.87
C ILE A 14 29.49 -0.17 -2.26
N LYS A 15 30.11 -1.37 -2.41
CA LYS A 15 30.19 -2.05 -3.72
C LYS A 15 28.83 -2.42 -4.29
N VAL A 16 27.90 -2.87 -3.43
CA VAL A 16 26.52 -3.16 -3.85
C VAL A 16 25.83 -1.89 -4.33
N LEU A 17 25.97 -0.78 -3.61
CA LEU A 17 25.43 0.52 -3.98
C LEU A 17 26.06 1.04 -5.28
N LEU A 18 27.38 0.95 -5.43
CA LEU A 18 28.10 1.37 -6.64
C LEU A 18 27.60 0.59 -7.87
N SER A 19 27.41 -0.72 -7.72
CA SER A 19 26.82 -1.56 -8.79
C SER A 19 25.37 -1.18 -9.08
N ALA A 20 24.60 -0.76 -8.08
CA ALA A 20 23.21 -0.33 -8.24
C ALA A 20 23.14 1.00 -8.98
N VAL A 21 23.92 2.00 -8.56
CA VAL A 21 24.01 3.34 -9.16
C VAL A 21 24.46 3.26 -10.62
N ASN A 22 25.51 2.49 -10.91
CA ASN A 22 25.97 2.26 -12.29
C ASN A 22 24.92 1.56 -13.17
N GLY A 23 24.03 0.76 -12.56
CA GLY A 23 22.92 0.10 -13.23
C GLY A 23 21.70 0.99 -13.46
N LEU A 24 21.69 2.21 -12.92
CA LEU A 24 20.59 3.15 -13.08
C LEU A 24 20.51 3.65 -14.52
N LYS A 25 19.27 3.79 -14.97
CA LYS A 25 18.95 4.36 -16.27
C LYS A 25 17.74 5.26 -16.14
N GLU A 26 17.79 6.42 -16.77
CA GLU A 26 16.69 7.40 -16.75
C GLU A 26 15.38 6.80 -17.29
N GLU A 27 15.45 5.87 -18.25
CA GLU A 27 14.28 5.19 -18.82
C GLU A 27 13.43 4.41 -17.80
N ASN A 28 13.99 4.10 -16.62
CA ASN A 28 13.28 3.42 -15.55
C ASN A 28 12.47 4.38 -14.65
N GLU A 29 12.62 5.69 -14.84
CA GLU A 29 12.01 6.73 -14.01
C GLU A 29 10.60 7.08 -14.46
N THR A 30 9.78 7.52 -13.51
CA THR A 30 8.39 7.90 -13.78
C THR A 30 8.26 9.26 -14.46
N GLU A 31 9.26 10.12 -14.29
CA GLU A 31 9.39 11.44 -14.92
C GLU A 31 10.84 11.65 -15.35
N LYS A 32 11.07 12.51 -16.34
CA LYS A 32 12.43 12.92 -16.72
C LYS A 32 13.11 13.54 -15.51
N ILE A 33 14.34 13.12 -15.25
CA ILE A 33 15.14 13.67 -14.17
C ILE A 33 16.06 14.69 -14.79
N LYS A 34 15.90 15.94 -14.37
CA LYS A 34 16.84 17.01 -14.74
C LYS A 34 18.23 16.62 -14.25
N TYR A 35 19.21 16.65 -15.15
CA TYR A 35 20.61 16.32 -14.88
C TYR A 35 20.80 14.92 -14.30
N PHE A 36 20.07 13.94 -14.87
CA PHE A 36 20.12 12.55 -14.41
C PHE A 36 21.54 11.99 -14.33
N GLU A 37 22.34 12.15 -15.39
CA GLU A 37 23.71 11.62 -15.40
C GLU A 37 24.62 12.39 -14.44
N THR A 38 24.48 13.72 -14.31
CA THR A 38 25.19 14.52 -13.30
C THR A 38 24.92 13.99 -11.89
N LYS A 39 23.64 13.87 -11.49
CA LYS A 39 23.26 13.33 -10.17
C LYS A 39 23.75 11.92 -9.93
N LYS A 40 23.70 11.08 -10.96
CA LYS A 40 24.21 9.71 -10.89
C LYS A 40 25.72 9.68 -10.73
N ASN A 41 26.46 10.54 -11.45
CA ASN A 41 27.91 10.65 -11.35
C ASN A 41 28.33 11.18 -9.97
N ASN A 42 27.62 12.18 -9.43
CA ASN A 42 27.90 12.70 -8.08
C ASN A 42 27.71 11.62 -7.02
N GLU A 43 26.67 10.80 -7.13
CA GLU A 43 26.48 9.66 -6.21
C GLU A 43 27.57 8.58 -6.39
N VAL A 44 28.08 8.36 -7.61
CA VAL A 44 29.25 7.49 -7.83
C VAL A 44 30.50 8.08 -7.16
N LYS A 45 30.81 9.36 -7.39
CA LYS A 45 31.95 10.06 -6.76
C LYS A 45 31.87 9.91 -5.24
N ARG A 46 30.70 10.18 -4.64
CA ARG A 46 30.46 10.07 -3.19
C ARG A 46 30.70 8.66 -2.64
N LEU A 47 30.21 7.63 -3.33
CA LEU A 47 30.43 6.24 -2.94
C LEU A 47 31.89 5.81 -3.08
N GLU A 48 32.62 6.33 -4.08
CA GLU A 48 34.05 6.10 -4.24
C GLU A 48 34.86 6.78 -3.13
N THR A 49 34.47 7.99 -2.72
CA THR A 49 35.05 8.69 -1.57
C THR A 49 34.82 7.90 -0.27
N PHE A 50 33.59 7.43 -0.02
CA PHE A 50 33.33 6.56 1.14
C PHE A 50 34.12 5.24 1.10
N MET A 51 34.30 4.66 -0.08
CA MET A 51 35.15 3.48 -0.26
C MET A 51 36.60 3.77 0.12
N ARG A 52 37.12 4.94 -0.28
CA ARG A 52 38.48 5.39 0.02
C ARG A 52 38.67 5.60 1.53
N VAL A 53 37.77 6.35 2.15
CA VAL A 53 37.76 6.61 3.61
C VAL A 53 37.67 5.31 4.41
N SER A 54 36.77 4.39 4.03
CA SER A 54 36.62 3.10 4.70
C SER A 54 37.88 2.23 4.59
N ARG A 55 38.60 2.26 3.47
CA ARG A 55 39.89 1.55 3.32
C ARG A 55 40.99 2.20 4.15
N SER A 56 41.04 3.54 4.20
CA SER A 56 41.99 4.28 5.04
C SER A 56 41.80 3.94 6.52
N LEU A 57 40.54 3.93 6.99
CA LEU A 57 40.18 3.50 8.35
C LEU A 57 40.57 2.05 8.64
N GLU A 58 40.37 1.12 7.71
CA GLU A 58 40.81 -0.27 7.88
C GLU A 58 42.35 -0.35 8.04
N GLN A 59 43.09 0.42 7.25
CA GLN A 59 44.56 0.46 7.32
C GLN A 59 45.07 1.11 8.62
N SER A 60 44.43 2.19 9.09
CA SER A 60 44.81 2.84 10.36
C SER A 60 44.47 1.96 11.57
N MET A 61 43.35 1.23 11.52
CA MET A 61 43.01 0.26 12.56
C MET A 61 43.98 -0.93 12.61
N ALA A 62 44.43 -1.41 11.44
CA ALA A 62 45.44 -2.46 11.35
C ALA A 62 46.80 -1.99 11.90
N SER A 63 47.20 -0.75 11.60
CA SER A 63 48.45 -0.16 12.10
C SER A 63 48.40 0.15 13.61
N ASP A 64 47.26 0.56 14.14
CA ASP A 64 47.04 0.74 15.58
C ASP A 64 47.06 -0.60 16.34
N PHE A 65 46.59 -1.69 15.71
CA PHE A 65 46.67 -3.02 16.29
C PHE A 65 48.12 -3.54 16.30
N GLU A 66 48.88 -3.31 15.24
CA GLU A 66 50.33 -3.61 15.20
C GLU A 66 51.12 -2.75 16.20
N ASN A 67 50.79 -1.46 16.32
CA ASN A 67 51.40 -0.55 17.29
C ASN A 67 51.06 -0.95 18.73
N PHE A 68 49.82 -1.37 19.03
CA PHE A 68 49.44 -1.88 20.35
C PHE A 68 50.16 -3.20 20.68
N ASN A 69 50.32 -4.09 19.70
CA ASN A 69 51.04 -5.35 19.89
C ASN A 69 52.56 -5.11 20.05
N TRP A 70 53.13 -4.18 19.28
CA TRP A 70 54.50 -3.69 19.47
C TRP A 70 54.68 -3.04 20.85
N TYR A 71 53.73 -2.23 21.32
CA TYR A 71 53.73 -1.62 22.64
C TYR A 71 53.67 -2.67 23.76
N LEU A 72 52.84 -3.71 23.63
CA LEU A 72 52.78 -4.82 24.58
C LEU A 72 54.08 -5.65 24.60
N VAL A 73 54.72 -5.86 23.44
CA VAL A 73 56.01 -6.57 23.31
C VAL A 73 57.19 -5.73 23.84
N THR A 74 57.12 -4.40 23.73
CA THR A 74 58.18 -3.48 24.21
C THR A 74 58.04 -3.14 25.69
N VAL A 75 56.82 -2.94 26.20
CA VAL A 75 56.55 -2.66 27.63
C VAL A 75 56.88 -3.86 28.52
N SER A 76 56.88 -5.08 27.97
CA SER A 76 57.30 -6.28 28.69
C SER A 76 58.84 -6.46 28.78
N ASN A 77 59.65 -5.60 28.15
CA ASN A 77 61.12 -5.77 28.07
C ASN A 77 62.02 -4.57 28.44
N SER A 78 61.53 -3.43 28.95
CA SER A 78 62.41 -2.45 29.64
C SER A 78 61.69 -1.39 30.48
N PRO A 79 62.36 -0.84 31.52
CA PRO A 79 61.74 0.05 32.49
C PRO A 79 61.68 1.53 32.04
N ALA A 80 60.59 2.16 32.48
CA ALA A 80 60.07 3.50 32.22
C ALA A 80 61.07 4.65 31.99
N LYS A 81 60.76 5.49 30.97
CA LYS A 81 61.09 6.93 30.93
C LYS A 81 59.99 7.77 30.25
N VAL A 82 59.85 8.98 30.77
CA VAL A 82 58.86 10.07 30.53
C VAL A 82 59.11 10.77 29.16
N PRO A 83 58.09 11.39 28.51
CA PRO A 83 58.05 11.62 27.07
C PRO A 83 58.69 12.94 26.61
N ARG A 84 58.90 13.07 25.30
CA ARG A 84 59.23 14.35 24.63
C ARG A 84 58.32 14.59 23.44
N GLN A 85 57.89 15.85 23.34
CA GLN A 85 57.13 16.48 22.27
C GLN A 85 57.93 16.59 20.98
N SER A 86 57.31 16.21 19.88
CA SER A 86 57.39 16.82 18.55
C SER A 86 56.55 15.92 17.65
N ASP A 87 55.54 16.47 16.97
CA ASP A 87 55.04 16.07 15.64
C ASP A 87 53.77 16.91 15.38
N GLU A 88 53.96 18.23 15.20
CA GLU A 88 52.91 19.20 14.81
C GLU A 88 53.16 19.73 13.39
N LYS A 89 53.94 19.02 12.57
CA LYS A 89 54.33 19.49 11.22
C LYS A 89 53.91 18.60 10.06
N GLU A 90 53.52 17.36 10.31
CA GLU A 90 53.02 16.46 9.26
C GLU A 90 51.48 16.56 9.12
N GLU A 91 50.74 16.90 10.20
CA GLU A 91 49.28 17.15 10.15
C GLU A 91 48.88 18.48 9.47
N GLU A 92 49.81 19.44 9.31
CA GLU A 92 49.54 20.71 8.60
C GLU A 92 49.76 20.62 7.08
N GLU A 93 50.47 19.59 6.59
CA GLU A 93 50.65 19.37 5.13
C GLU A 93 49.51 18.50 4.57
N GLU A 94 49.02 17.47 5.28
CA GLU A 94 47.86 16.67 4.84
C GLU A 94 46.55 17.49 4.80
N LYS A 95 46.34 18.41 5.75
CA LYS A 95 45.16 19.29 5.72
C LYS A 95 45.13 20.28 4.57
N LYS A 96 46.30 20.66 4.03
CA LYS A 96 46.38 21.56 2.89
C LYS A 96 46.12 20.84 1.58
N GLU A 97 46.52 19.57 1.46
CA GLU A 97 46.16 18.76 0.30
C GLU A 97 44.65 18.42 0.29
N GLU A 98 44.02 18.21 1.46
CA GLU A 98 42.55 18.04 1.54
C GLU A 98 41.78 19.34 1.23
N GLU A 99 42.24 20.51 1.71
CA GLU A 99 41.62 21.80 1.38
C GLU A 99 41.79 22.17 -0.12
N GLU A 100 42.91 21.80 -0.76
CA GLU A 100 43.12 22.01 -2.21
C GLU A 100 42.26 21.05 -3.07
N GLU A 101 42.02 19.80 -2.64
CA GLU A 101 41.09 18.89 -3.33
C GLU A 101 39.61 19.34 -3.18
N GLU A 102 39.20 19.89 -2.03
CA GLU A 102 37.85 20.43 -1.85
C GLU A 102 37.61 21.72 -2.69
N GLU A 103 38.60 22.60 -2.80
CA GLU A 103 38.50 23.80 -3.66
C GLU A 103 38.44 23.43 -5.17
N GLU A 104 39.17 22.39 -5.62
CA GLU A 104 39.06 21.90 -7.02
C GLU A 104 37.71 21.24 -7.30
N GLU A 105 37.10 20.54 -6.33
CA GLU A 105 35.74 19.97 -6.49
C GLU A 105 34.65 21.07 -6.52
N GLU A 106 34.76 22.14 -5.71
CA GLU A 106 33.83 23.27 -5.75
C GLU A 106 33.92 24.06 -7.08
N GLU A 107 35.12 24.24 -7.66
CA GLU A 107 35.28 24.88 -8.97
C GLU A 107 34.70 24.02 -10.12
N GLU A 108 34.84 22.68 -10.06
CA GLU A 108 34.19 21.78 -11.04
C GLU A 108 32.64 21.83 -10.93
N GLU A 109 32.08 21.94 -9.72
CA GLU A 109 30.64 22.05 -9.53
C GLU A 109 30.07 23.39 -10.04
N GLU A 110 30.77 24.51 -9.83
CA GLU A 110 30.38 25.82 -10.38
C GLU A 110 30.43 25.84 -11.92
N GLU A 111 31.45 25.21 -12.54
CA GLU A 111 31.53 25.10 -14.00
C GLU A 111 30.40 24.20 -14.57
N GLU A 112 30.04 23.11 -13.89
CA GLU A 112 28.90 22.27 -14.29
C GLU A 112 27.56 23.03 -14.16
N GLU A 113 27.34 23.82 -13.11
CA GLU A 113 26.13 24.65 -12.95
C GLU A 113 25.99 25.71 -14.06
N GLU A 114 27.10 26.34 -14.48
CA GLU A 114 27.08 27.30 -15.59
C GLU A 114 26.77 26.62 -16.95
N GLU A 115 27.32 25.43 -17.21
CA GLU A 115 26.98 24.65 -18.41
C GLU A 115 25.50 24.20 -18.40
N GLU A 116 24.95 23.89 -17.22
CA GLU A 116 23.56 23.49 -17.01
C GLU A 116 22.56 24.64 -17.29
N GLU A 117 22.90 25.89 -16.97
CA GLU A 117 22.10 27.08 -17.31
C GLU A 117 22.14 27.39 -18.81
N GLU A 118 23.32 27.24 -19.46
CA GLU A 118 23.46 27.46 -20.91
C GLU A 118 22.69 26.43 -21.75
N GLU A 119 22.66 25.16 -21.34
CA GLU A 119 21.88 24.11 -22.03
C GLU A 119 20.36 24.33 -21.90
N GLU A 120 19.88 24.83 -20.76
CA GLU A 120 18.46 25.19 -20.58
C GLU A 120 18.03 26.34 -21.50
N GLU A 121 18.86 27.39 -21.61
CA GLU A 121 18.59 28.48 -22.55
C GLU A 121 18.59 28.01 -24.01
N GLU A 122 19.47 27.06 -24.37
CA GLU A 122 19.49 26.47 -25.72
C GLU A 122 18.29 25.56 -26.02
N GLU A 123 17.79 24.79 -25.04
CA GLU A 123 16.60 23.96 -25.18
C GLU A 123 15.33 24.84 -25.31
N GLU A 124 15.23 25.93 -24.54
CA GLU A 124 14.13 26.90 -24.66
C GLU A 124 14.13 27.59 -26.04
N GLU A 125 15.30 27.98 -26.57
CA GLU A 125 15.40 28.53 -27.94
C GLU A 125 15.03 27.49 -29.02
N LYS A 126 15.32 26.20 -28.80
CA LYS A 126 14.99 25.11 -29.73
C LYS A 126 13.50 24.74 -29.69
N GLU A 127 12.84 24.85 -28.55
CA GLU A 127 11.39 24.66 -28.43
C GLU A 127 10.59 25.82 -29.05
N GLU A 128 11.05 27.07 -28.91
CA GLU A 128 10.41 28.21 -29.57
C GLU A 128 10.53 28.15 -31.10
N ARG A 129 11.65 27.62 -31.63
CA ARG A 129 11.86 27.49 -33.09
C ARG A 129 11.08 26.34 -33.76
N LYS A 130 10.46 25.42 -33.01
CA LYS A 130 9.71 24.28 -33.57
C LYS A 130 8.19 24.44 -33.65
N THR A 131 7.63 25.60 -33.32
CA THR A 131 6.18 25.86 -33.39
C THR A 131 5.74 26.75 -34.56
N GLN A 132 6.38 26.64 -35.73
CA GLN A 132 5.79 27.09 -37.00
C GLN A 132 6.21 26.17 -38.16
N GLU A 133 5.47 25.08 -38.39
CA GLU A 133 5.05 24.61 -39.73
C GLU A 133 4.33 23.25 -39.64
N THR A 134 3.34 23.07 -40.52
CA THR A 134 2.23 22.12 -40.43
C THR A 134 2.42 20.80 -41.21
N ASN A 135 1.67 19.78 -40.76
CA ASN A 135 0.93 18.72 -41.50
C ASN A 135 1.59 17.40 -42.00
N GLU A 136 0.97 16.31 -41.51
CA GLU A 136 0.49 15.08 -42.19
C GLU A 136 1.40 13.90 -42.62
N VAL A 137 0.89 12.69 -42.27
CA VAL A 137 1.00 11.35 -42.89
C VAL A 137 2.09 10.37 -42.37
N ALA A 138 1.61 9.19 -41.93
CA ALA A 138 2.34 7.91 -41.72
C ALA A 138 2.14 6.97 -42.94
N PRO A 139 2.60 5.69 -43.02
CA PRO A 139 3.50 4.90 -42.14
C PRO A 139 4.55 4.02 -42.89
N LYS A 140 5.42 3.31 -42.14
CA LYS A 140 5.69 1.83 -42.17
C LYS A 140 7.17 1.36 -42.05
N ASN A 141 7.32 0.31 -41.22
CA ASN A 141 8.11 -0.92 -41.35
C ASN A 141 9.55 -1.09 -40.78
N VAL A 142 9.61 -1.88 -39.68
CA VAL A 142 10.30 -3.18 -39.42
C VAL A 142 11.77 -3.44 -39.83
N GLY A 143 12.57 -3.87 -38.84
CA GLY A 143 13.68 -4.85 -38.91
C GLY A 143 14.49 -4.89 -37.60
N LYS A 144 14.32 -5.85 -36.66
CA LYS A 144 14.91 -7.21 -36.50
C LYS A 144 16.45 -7.32 -36.33
N ALA A 145 16.92 -7.78 -35.16
CA ALA A 145 17.96 -8.83 -34.91
C ALA A 145 18.32 -8.88 -33.39
N ASN A 146 18.06 -9.97 -32.65
CA ASN A 146 18.93 -11.15 -32.28
C ASN A 146 19.98 -10.86 -31.18
N ILE A 147 20.39 -11.70 -30.20
CA ILE A 147 20.05 -13.01 -29.60
C ILE A 147 20.97 -13.17 -28.35
N LYS A 148 20.45 -13.70 -27.22
CA LYS A 148 21.08 -14.50 -26.11
C LYS A 148 22.34 -13.96 -25.36
N GLU A 149 22.57 -14.17 -24.05
CA GLU A 149 22.30 -15.33 -23.19
C GLU A 149 22.48 -14.99 -21.69
N LYS A 150 21.69 -15.62 -20.81
CA LYS A 150 21.95 -15.83 -19.37
C LYS A 150 21.78 -17.34 -19.06
N ARG A 151 22.50 -17.86 -18.06
CA ARG A 151 22.35 -19.18 -17.40
C ARG A 151 22.61 -18.97 -15.88
N LYS A 152 21.99 -19.62 -14.87
CA LYS A 152 20.99 -20.71 -14.72
C LYS A 152 20.44 -20.74 -13.26
N ASP A 153 19.10 -20.80 -13.11
CA ASP A 153 18.15 -21.67 -12.33
C ASP A 153 18.52 -22.52 -11.07
N PRO A 154 17.57 -23.07 -10.24
CA PRO A 154 16.25 -23.66 -10.64
C PRO A 154 15.02 -23.65 -9.67
N LEU A 155 13.80 -23.72 -10.24
CA LEU A 155 12.63 -24.44 -9.70
C LEU A 155 11.78 -25.00 -10.87
N ARG A 156 11.90 -26.30 -11.16
CA ARG A 156 11.18 -26.99 -12.26
C ARG A 156 9.73 -27.31 -11.85
N HIS A 157 8.74 -26.90 -12.66
CA HIS A 157 7.31 -27.15 -12.42
C HIS A 157 6.81 -28.34 -13.28
N GLN A 158 5.97 -29.21 -12.69
CA GLN A 158 5.33 -30.36 -13.37
C GLN A 158 3.93 -29.99 -13.90
N PHE A 159 3.63 -30.41 -15.12
CA PHE A 159 2.36 -30.13 -15.82
C PHE A 159 1.73 -31.42 -16.32
N ILE A 160 0.40 -31.44 -16.47
CA ILE A 160 -0.36 -32.50 -17.13
C ILE A 160 -0.86 -32.01 -18.48
N THR A 161 -0.78 -32.85 -19.50
CA THR A 161 -1.23 -32.52 -20.86
C THR A 161 -2.76 -32.59 -20.94
N VAL A 162 -3.40 -31.59 -21.54
CA VAL A 162 -4.88 -31.51 -21.61
C VAL A 162 -5.47 -32.05 -22.91
N ASP A 163 -4.64 -32.28 -23.93
CA ASP A 163 -5.04 -32.87 -25.22
C ASP A 163 -3.87 -33.65 -25.87
N ASP A 164 -4.15 -34.44 -26.91
CA ASP A 164 -3.14 -35.17 -27.69
C ASP A 164 -2.35 -34.22 -28.61
N TYR A 165 -1.04 -34.43 -28.73
CA TYR A 165 -0.17 -33.70 -29.63
C TYR A 165 0.83 -34.63 -30.33
N GLU A 166 0.81 -34.63 -31.66
CA GLU A 166 1.80 -35.30 -32.51
C GLU A 166 2.72 -34.23 -33.10
N GLY A 167 3.94 -34.14 -32.58
CA GLY A 167 4.94 -33.15 -32.96
C GLY A 167 5.75 -33.54 -34.20
N GLU A 168 6.38 -32.54 -34.82
CA GLU A 168 7.33 -32.72 -35.93
C GLU A 168 8.78 -32.89 -35.42
N GLU A 169 9.77 -32.90 -36.32
CA GLU A 169 11.18 -33.11 -35.97
C GLU A 169 11.71 -31.98 -35.04
N GLY A 170 11.83 -32.28 -33.74
CA GLY A 170 12.25 -31.34 -32.69
C GLY A 170 11.19 -31.07 -31.61
N ASP A 171 9.96 -31.53 -31.84
CA ASP A 171 8.84 -31.42 -30.91
C ASP A 171 8.68 -32.70 -30.08
N LEU A 172 8.10 -32.58 -28.88
CA LEU A 172 7.80 -33.71 -28.02
C LEU A 172 6.33 -34.12 -28.21
N SER A 173 6.10 -35.29 -28.82
CA SER A 173 4.75 -35.87 -28.93
C SER A 173 4.28 -36.43 -27.58
N PHE A 174 3.02 -36.15 -27.21
CA PHE A 174 2.40 -36.60 -25.97
C PHE A 174 0.91 -36.90 -26.16
N LYS A 175 0.37 -37.82 -25.36
CA LYS A 175 -1.08 -38.05 -25.26
C LYS A 175 -1.69 -37.26 -24.11
N ARG A 176 -2.98 -36.98 -24.18
CA ARG A 176 -3.75 -36.33 -23.13
C ARG A 176 -3.60 -37.08 -21.80
N GLY A 177 -3.31 -36.35 -20.73
CA GLY A 177 -3.14 -36.88 -19.38
C GLY A 177 -1.71 -37.31 -19.03
N GLU A 178 -0.74 -37.16 -19.94
CA GLU A 178 0.67 -37.38 -19.65
C GLU A 178 1.24 -36.26 -18.76
N VAL A 179 2.09 -36.63 -17.80
CA VAL A 179 2.81 -35.66 -16.97
C VAL A 179 4.12 -35.32 -17.66
N ILE A 180 4.41 -34.03 -17.80
CA ILE A 180 5.65 -33.54 -18.38
C ILE A 180 6.26 -32.46 -17.50
N THR A 181 7.58 -32.40 -17.47
CA THR A 181 8.33 -31.41 -16.69
C THR A 181 8.84 -30.31 -17.60
N VAL A 182 8.44 -29.06 -17.36
CA VAL A 182 8.91 -27.92 -18.15
C VAL A 182 10.31 -27.54 -17.67
N ILE A 183 11.27 -27.56 -18.60
CA ILE A 183 12.68 -27.22 -18.36
C ILE A 183 12.92 -25.74 -18.63
N GLU A 184 12.30 -25.17 -19.68
CA GLU A 184 12.50 -23.78 -20.09
C GLU A 184 11.23 -23.22 -20.74
N THR A 185 10.76 -22.06 -20.27
CA THR A 185 9.61 -21.35 -20.85
C THR A 185 10.09 -20.29 -21.83
N ARG A 186 9.46 -20.20 -23.01
CA ARG A 186 9.71 -19.16 -24.01
C ARG A 186 8.49 -18.25 -24.16
N GLU A 187 8.73 -17.00 -24.54
CA GLU A 187 7.69 -15.97 -24.75
C GLU A 187 6.82 -16.23 -26.00
N ASP A 188 7.26 -17.11 -26.90
CA ASP A 188 6.53 -17.51 -28.11
C ASP A 188 5.46 -18.60 -27.85
N GLY A 189 5.32 -19.06 -26.60
CA GLY A 189 4.36 -20.09 -26.20
C GLY A 189 4.82 -21.52 -26.44
N TRP A 190 6.06 -21.76 -26.92
CA TRP A 190 6.65 -23.09 -27.10
C TRP A 190 7.67 -23.38 -26.01
N TRP A 191 7.35 -24.31 -25.11
CA TRP A 191 8.18 -24.60 -23.95
C TRP A 191 9.03 -25.84 -24.19
N MET A 192 10.24 -25.86 -23.68
CA MET A 192 11.06 -27.07 -23.68
C MET A 192 10.63 -27.94 -22.50
N ALA A 193 10.20 -29.17 -22.76
CA ALA A 193 9.76 -30.09 -21.73
C ALA A 193 10.41 -31.46 -21.89
N GLU A 194 10.40 -32.23 -20.80
CA GLU A 194 10.86 -33.61 -20.71
C GLU A 194 9.68 -34.47 -20.27
N ASN A 195 9.41 -35.56 -21.01
CA ASN A 195 8.38 -36.53 -20.61
C ASN A 195 8.96 -37.55 -19.60
N ASP A 196 8.08 -38.39 -19.03
CA ASP A 196 8.50 -39.46 -18.10
C ASP A 196 9.41 -40.53 -18.74
N ARG A 197 9.56 -40.54 -20.07
CA ARG A 197 10.48 -41.42 -20.81
C ARG A 197 11.89 -40.81 -20.95
N GLY A 198 12.09 -39.56 -20.53
CA GLY A 198 13.35 -38.82 -20.64
C GLY A 198 13.58 -38.20 -22.03
N ASP A 199 12.57 -38.24 -22.91
CA ASP A 199 12.65 -37.55 -24.21
C ASP A 199 12.37 -36.06 -24.02
N THR A 200 13.21 -35.22 -24.62
CA THR A 200 13.10 -33.77 -24.55
C THR A 200 12.69 -33.20 -25.90
N GLY A 201 11.77 -32.24 -25.90
CA GLY A 201 11.37 -31.52 -27.11
C GLY A 201 10.48 -30.33 -26.79
N LEU A 202 10.11 -29.59 -27.82
CA LEU A 202 9.21 -28.45 -27.68
C LEU A 202 7.75 -28.91 -27.55
N VAL A 203 7.02 -28.25 -26.65
CA VAL A 203 5.61 -28.47 -26.40
C VAL A 203 4.86 -27.13 -26.38
N PRO A 204 3.68 -27.03 -26.99
CA PRO A 204 2.87 -25.82 -26.89
C PRO A 204 2.31 -25.67 -25.47
N SER A 205 2.53 -24.51 -24.84
CA SER A 205 2.09 -24.24 -23.46
C SER A 205 0.58 -24.31 -23.28
N THR A 206 -0.18 -24.07 -24.35
CA THR A 206 -1.65 -24.15 -24.38
C THR A 206 -2.19 -25.56 -24.16
N TYR A 207 -1.34 -26.59 -24.31
CA TYR A 207 -1.70 -27.99 -24.09
C TYR A 207 -1.33 -28.45 -22.67
N LEU A 208 -0.86 -27.55 -21.80
CA LEU A 208 -0.34 -27.89 -20.47
C LEU A 208 -1.15 -27.23 -19.36
N GLN A 209 -1.43 -28.00 -18.31
CA GLN A 209 -2.06 -27.52 -17.09
C GLN A 209 -1.18 -27.87 -15.89
N LEU A 210 -0.98 -26.94 -14.95
CA LEU A 210 -0.11 -27.17 -13.79
C LEU A 210 -0.64 -28.35 -12.96
N HIS A 211 0.21 -29.37 -12.74
CA HIS A 211 -0.17 -30.56 -12.00
C HIS A 211 0.07 -30.35 -10.50
N ASN A 212 -0.95 -29.85 -9.79
CA ASN A 212 -0.94 -29.74 -8.33
C ASN A 212 -1.34 -31.11 -7.72
N LYS A 213 -0.36 -31.86 -7.19
CA LYS A 213 -0.60 -33.11 -6.44
C LYS A 213 -1.31 -32.82 -5.10
N HIS A 214 -2.62 -32.60 -5.13
CA HIS A 214 -3.50 -32.72 -3.98
C HIS A 214 -4.95 -32.92 -4.45
N ARG A 215 -5.25 -34.13 -4.94
CA ARG A 215 -6.57 -34.77 -5.03
C ARG A 215 -6.39 -36.06 -5.83
N ASP A 216 -6.45 -37.20 -5.16
CA ASP A 216 -6.91 -38.48 -5.72
C ASP A 216 -6.91 -39.53 -4.61
N VAL A 217 -8.01 -39.62 -3.86
CA VAL A 217 -8.59 -40.89 -3.41
C VAL A 217 -10.08 -40.62 -3.17
N GLN A 218 -10.95 -41.15 -4.03
CA GLN A 218 -12.24 -41.79 -3.71
C GLN A 218 -13.08 -41.89 -4.99
N GLN A 219 -12.90 -43.01 -5.69
CA GLN A 219 -13.96 -43.70 -6.40
C GLN A 219 -14.07 -45.11 -5.79
N ASP A 220 -15.27 -45.68 -5.92
CA ASP A 220 -15.74 -47.00 -5.46
C ASP A 220 -16.47 -46.99 -4.10
N ASP A 221 -17.80 -46.85 -4.15
CA ASP A 221 -18.72 -47.98 -3.89
C ASP A 221 -20.18 -47.55 -4.10
N GLU A 222 -20.87 -48.28 -4.97
CA GLU A 222 -22.30 -48.23 -5.27
C GLU A 222 -23.12 -49.12 -4.31
N GLU A 223 -24.43 -48.81 -4.23
CA GLU A 223 -25.58 -49.67 -3.84
C GLU A 223 -25.83 -50.06 -2.35
N GLU A 224 -26.95 -49.58 -1.78
CA GLU A 224 -28.13 -50.42 -1.46
C GLU A 224 -29.36 -49.60 -1.01
N GLU A 225 -30.54 -50.12 -1.32
CA GLU A 225 -31.87 -49.50 -1.23
C GLU A 225 -32.56 -49.58 0.15
N GLY A 226 -33.48 -48.62 0.40
CA GLY A 226 -34.88 -48.84 0.82
C GLY A 226 -35.22 -49.31 2.25
N ALA A 227 -35.92 -48.46 3.03
CA ALA A 227 -37.25 -48.73 3.65
C ALA A 227 -37.65 -47.68 4.71
N ASP A 228 -38.92 -47.28 4.66
CA ASP A 228 -39.64 -46.41 5.62
C ASP A 228 -39.71 -46.97 7.05
N SER A 229 -39.66 -46.09 8.06
CA SER A 229 -40.65 -46.05 9.15
C SER A 229 -40.50 -44.81 10.04
N GLU A 230 -41.63 -44.24 10.43
CA GLU A 230 -41.81 -43.09 11.32
C GLU A 230 -41.50 -43.39 12.80
N GLN A 231 -41.34 -42.28 13.56
CA GLN A 231 -41.38 -42.10 15.03
C GLN A 231 -40.10 -42.30 15.86
N GLY A 232 -39.71 -41.22 16.56
CA GLY A 232 -38.94 -41.28 17.80
C GLY A 232 -37.91 -40.16 17.98
N ASP A 233 -38.35 -39.00 18.44
CA ASP A 233 -37.50 -37.87 18.86
C ASP A 233 -36.54 -38.30 19.98
N GLY A 234 -35.25 -38.42 19.65
CA GLY A 234 -34.22 -38.91 20.57
C GLY A 234 -32.87 -39.25 19.92
N ASP A 235 -32.86 -39.53 18.61
CA ASP A 235 -31.65 -39.99 17.90
C ASP A 235 -30.80 -38.83 17.32
N THR A 236 -31.40 -37.65 17.14
CA THR A 236 -30.73 -36.44 16.61
C THR A 236 -29.60 -35.92 17.51
N VAL A 237 -29.72 -36.10 18.84
CA VAL A 237 -28.73 -35.66 19.83
C VAL A 237 -27.52 -36.61 19.92
N ARG A 238 -27.71 -37.90 19.60
CA ARG A 238 -26.61 -38.89 19.56
C ARG A 238 -25.85 -38.83 18.24
N ARG A 239 -26.54 -38.60 17.11
CA ARG A 239 -25.92 -38.38 15.80
C ARG A 239 -25.05 -37.13 15.77
N THR A 240 -25.54 -36.02 16.33
CA THR A 240 -24.76 -34.77 16.47
C THR A 240 -23.51 -34.98 17.33
N LYS A 241 -23.61 -35.64 18.50
CA LYS A 241 -22.43 -35.94 19.35
C LYS A 241 -21.38 -36.83 18.68
N LYS A 242 -21.79 -37.83 17.88
CA LYS A 242 -20.86 -38.65 17.09
C LYS A 242 -20.20 -37.84 15.98
N LEU A 243 -20.94 -36.95 15.32
CA LEU A 243 -20.41 -35.98 14.34
C LEU A 243 -19.34 -35.07 14.98
N TRP A 244 -19.60 -34.55 16.19
CA TRP A 244 -18.66 -33.70 16.93
C TRP A 244 -17.36 -34.42 17.34
N SER A 245 -17.42 -35.74 17.57
CA SER A 245 -16.21 -36.54 17.84
C SER A 245 -15.37 -36.81 16.59
N GLY A 246 -16.00 -36.88 15.42
CA GLY A 246 -15.33 -36.99 14.12
C GLY A 246 -14.73 -35.65 13.68
N ILE A 247 -15.46 -34.55 13.86
CA ILE A 247 -15.01 -33.18 13.55
C ILE A 247 -13.81 -32.80 14.42
N LYS A 248 -13.82 -33.15 15.71
CA LYS A 248 -12.67 -32.93 16.62
C LYS A 248 -11.37 -33.60 16.18
N LYS A 249 -11.46 -34.65 15.35
CA LYS A 249 -10.31 -35.39 14.83
C LYS A 249 -9.76 -34.83 13.51
N ALA A 250 -10.46 -33.85 12.91
CA ALA A 250 -10.11 -33.19 11.65
C ALA A 250 -9.85 -31.67 11.81
N ILE A 251 -9.68 -31.18 13.05
CA ILE A 251 -9.44 -29.76 13.35
C ILE A 251 -7.98 -29.42 13.04
N THR A 252 -7.71 -29.11 11.78
CA THR A 252 -6.63 -28.17 11.41
C THR A 252 -7.06 -27.13 10.38
N GLU A 253 -8.16 -27.33 9.62
CA GLU A 253 -8.48 -26.46 8.47
C GLU A 253 -9.99 -26.20 8.21
N THR A 254 -10.82 -25.97 9.24
CA THR A 254 -12.22 -25.51 9.02
C THR A 254 -12.37 -24.04 9.41
N THR A 255 -12.82 -23.18 8.48
CA THR A 255 -12.99 -21.75 8.78
C THR A 255 -14.26 -21.50 9.60
N VAL A 256 -14.31 -20.40 10.36
CA VAL A 256 -15.51 -20.01 11.14
C VAL A 256 -16.74 -19.87 10.24
N SER A 257 -16.56 -19.33 9.03
CA SER A 257 -17.64 -19.26 8.03
C SER A 257 -18.21 -20.63 7.68
N ASP A 258 -17.37 -21.66 7.49
CA ASP A 258 -17.83 -23.01 7.13
C ASP A 258 -18.69 -23.63 8.23
N VAL A 259 -18.30 -23.40 9.49
CA VAL A 259 -19.09 -23.83 10.65
C VAL A 259 -20.45 -23.11 10.67
N LEU A 260 -20.48 -21.80 10.43
CA LEU A 260 -21.73 -21.03 10.42
C LEU A 260 -22.65 -21.44 9.25
N HIS A 261 -22.10 -21.75 8.07
CA HIS A 261 -22.86 -22.31 6.95
C HIS A 261 -23.46 -23.68 7.30
N ALA A 262 -22.65 -24.58 7.86
CA ALA A 262 -23.09 -25.91 8.26
C ALA A 262 -24.20 -25.87 9.31
N MET A 263 -24.20 -24.84 10.17
CA MET A 263 -25.25 -24.58 11.15
C MET A 263 -26.50 -23.90 10.54
N GLY A 264 -26.47 -23.50 9.26
CA GLY A 264 -27.52 -22.70 8.62
C GLY A 264 -27.64 -21.30 9.21
N ALA A 265 -26.59 -20.83 9.90
CA ALA A 265 -26.62 -19.62 10.70
C ALA A 265 -26.48 -18.34 9.84
N VAL A 266 -25.82 -18.46 8.69
CA VAL A 266 -25.60 -17.41 7.69
C VAL A 266 -25.91 -17.93 6.28
N PRO A 267 -26.28 -17.06 5.32
CA PRO A 267 -26.47 -17.43 3.92
C PRO A 267 -25.22 -18.08 3.32
N SER A 268 -25.39 -19.04 2.39
CA SER A 268 -24.29 -19.84 1.84
C SER A 268 -23.24 -19.06 1.05
N GLY A 269 -23.58 -17.84 0.59
CA GLY A 269 -22.66 -16.96 -0.10
C GLY A 269 -21.84 -16.08 0.82
N PHE A 270 -22.05 -16.11 2.14
CA PHE A 270 -21.26 -15.28 3.06
C PHE A 270 -19.86 -15.87 3.21
N ARG A 271 -18.85 -15.04 3.47
CA ARG A 271 -17.47 -15.49 3.70
C ARG A 271 -16.83 -14.64 4.79
N GLN A 272 -15.67 -15.05 5.29
CA GLN A 272 -14.80 -14.10 5.98
C GLN A 272 -14.42 -12.96 5.02
N SER A 273 -14.38 -11.72 5.49
CA SER A 273 -14.06 -10.59 4.62
C SER A 273 -12.61 -10.68 4.10
N THR A 274 -12.48 -10.59 2.78
CA THR A 274 -11.21 -10.63 2.07
C THR A 274 -10.43 -9.34 2.30
N LEU A 275 -11.11 -8.18 2.17
CA LEU A 275 -10.49 -6.88 2.36
C LEU A 275 -10.20 -6.59 3.84
N ALA A 276 -11.01 -7.08 4.78
CA ALA A 276 -10.69 -6.97 6.20
C ALA A 276 -9.41 -7.75 6.56
N LYS A 277 -9.30 -8.98 6.05
CA LYS A 277 -8.09 -9.80 6.23
C LYS A 277 -6.87 -9.10 5.63
N LYS A 278 -6.96 -8.63 4.38
CA LYS A 278 -5.86 -7.93 3.71
C LYS A 278 -5.49 -6.61 4.39
N HIS A 279 -6.46 -5.85 4.88
CA HIS A 279 -6.20 -4.61 5.62
C HIS A 279 -5.50 -4.87 6.97
N ALA A 280 -5.72 -6.04 7.59
CA ALA A 280 -5.02 -6.45 8.81
C ALA A 280 -3.62 -7.06 8.54
N GLU A 281 -3.33 -7.46 7.30
CA GLU A 281 -2.03 -8.00 6.87
C GLU A 281 -1.02 -6.86 6.64
N GLY A 282 -0.35 -6.44 7.71
CA GLY A 282 0.73 -5.44 7.64
C GLY A 282 0.23 -4.04 7.26
N VAL A 283 1.09 -3.27 6.58
CA VAL A 283 0.80 -1.86 6.21
C VAL A 283 0.46 -1.66 4.74
N THR A 284 0.72 -2.65 3.89
CA THR A 284 0.65 -2.54 2.42
C THR A 284 -0.65 -1.94 1.89
N TYR A 285 -1.79 -2.28 2.48
CA TYR A 285 -3.11 -1.80 2.05
C TYR A 285 -3.71 -0.70 2.95
N ARG A 286 -2.89 -0.13 3.84
CA ARG A 286 -3.30 0.93 4.76
C ARG A 286 -2.95 2.30 4.17
N THR A 287 -3.75 3.31 4.49
CA THR A 287 -3.57 4.68 4.00
C THR A 287 -2.18 5.24 4.31
N VAL A 288 -1.60 4.89 5.46
CA VAL A 288 -0.24 5.29 5.86
C VAL A 288 0.81 4.97 4.79
N SER A 289 0.76 3.78 4.18
CA SER A 289 1.73 3.36 3.15
C SER A 289 1.56 4.06 1.80
N TYR A 290 0.44 4.75 1.58
CA TYR A 290 0.19 5.53 0.36
C TYR A 290 0.38 7.02 0.56
N LEU A 291 0.32 7.54 1.79
CA LEU A 291 0.65 8.92 2.12
C LEU A 291 2.12 9.14 2.50
N ALA A 292 2.80 8.08 2.97
CA ALA A 292 4.23 8.09 3.22
C ALA A 292 5.00 8.42 1.94
N ILE A 293 6.08 9.18 2.08
CA ILE A 293 6.97 9.49 0.97
C ILE A 293 7.62 8.20 0.45
N LYS A 294 7.84 8.13 -0.86
CA LYS A 294 8.55 7.03 -1.50
C LYS A 294 9.59 7.58 -2.43
N LEU A 295 10.71 6.88 -2.50
CA LEU A 295 11.74 7.13 -3.48
C LEU A 295 11.34 6.49 -4.82
N SER A 296 11.82 7.10 -5.89
CA SER A 296 11.68 6.55 -7.23
C SER A 296 12.55 5.30 -7.40
N PRO A 297 12.43 4.53 -8.50
CA PRO A 297 13.21 3.32 -8.69
C PRO A 297 14.73 3.52 -8.60
N SER A 298 15.27 4.67 -9.02
CA SER A 298 16.69 5.02 -8.85
C SER A 298 17.08 5.46 -7.46
N ASN A 299 16.12 5.83 -6.63
CA ASN A 299 16.29 6.49 -5.35
C ASN A 299 16.89 7.91 -5.39
N LEU A 300 17.09 8.51 -6.58
CA LEU A 300 17.64 9.86 -6.72
C LEU A 300 16.60 10.97 -6.49
N ILE A 301 15.31 10.64 -6.62
CA ILE A 301 14.21 11.57 -6.41
C ILE A 301 13.04 10.90 -5.68
N TYR A 302 12.08 11.72 -5.27
CA TYR A 302 10.81 11.21 -4.77
C TYR A 302 9.92 10.72 -5.91
N LYS A 303 9.22 9.60 -5.68
CA LYS A 303 8.34 8.95 -6.66
C LYS A 303 7.19 9.83 -7.14
N ASP A 304 6.62 10.63 -6.25
CA ASP A 304 5.37 11.35 -6.49
C ASP A 304 5.34 12.78 -5.94
N LEU A 305 6.48 13.32 -5.50
CA LEU A 305 6.57 14.66 -4.92
C LEU A 305 7.48 15.52 -5.79
N PHE A 306 6.89 16.54 -6.42
CA PHE A 306 7.56 17.43 -7.35
C PHE A 306 7.17 18.87 -7.04
N PHE A 307 8.10 19.80 -7.15
CA PHE A 307 7.90 21.21 -6.86
C PHE A 307 8.05 22.04 -8.14
N ASP A 308 7.27 23.12 -8.24
CA ASP A 308 7.33 24.09 -9.33
C ASP A 308 7.79 25.44 -8.76
N PRO A 309 9.05 25.85 -9.00
CA PRO A 309 9.60 27.10 -8.51
C PRO A 309 8.86 28.34 -9.03
N SER A 310 8.35 28.28 -10.26
CA SER A 310 7.67 29.42 -10.90
C SER A 310 6.36 29.78 -10.21
N SER A 311 5.61 28.77 -9.77
CA SER A 311 4.35 28.95 -9.05
C SER A 311 4.49 28.85 -7.53
N ASN A 312 5.68 28.52 -7.03
CA ASN A 312 6.00 28.28 -5.62
C ASN A 312 5.04 27.24 -4.97
N ARG A 313 4.75 26.16 -5.70
CA ARG A 313 3.74 25.15 -5.33
C ARG A 313 4.21 23.75 -5.69
N ILE A 314 3.61 22.76 -5.04
CA ILE A 314 3.68 21.37 -5.50
C ILE A 314 3.13 21.27 -6.93
N ARG A 315 3.86 20.59 -7.81
CA ARG A 315 3.47 20.38 -9.20
C ARG A 315 2.22 19.46 -9.26
N PRO A 316 1.14 19.87 -9.95
CA PRO A 316 -0.06 19.05 -10.08
C PRO A 316 0.20 17.71 -10.77
N ARG A 317 -0.24 16.61 -10.18
CA ARG A 317 -0.16 15.26 -10.76
C ARG A 317 -1.48 14.84 -11.38
N MET A 318 -1.56 15.00 -12.70
CA MET A 318 -2.69 14.53 -13.48
C MET A 318 -2.65 13.00 -13.64
N VAL A 319 -3.79 12.36 -13.44
CA VAL A 319 -3.93 10.90 -13.56
C VAL A 319 -5.07 10.54 -14.50
N ARG A 320 -4.96 9.38 -15.16
CA ARG A 320 -5.99 8.91 -16.10
C ARG A 320 -7.35 8.63 -15.44
N ILE A 321 -7.34 8.07 -14.24
CA ILE A 321 -8.54 7.75 -13.47
C ILE A 321 -8.63 8.72 -12.31
N GLU A 322 -9.56 9.67 -12.40
CA GLU A 322 -9.84 10.63 -11.34
C GLU A 322 -11.37 10.76 -11.16
N ARG A 323 -11.91 10.24 -10.06
CA ARG A 323 -13.37 10.09 -9.88
C ARG A 323 -13.82 10.31 -8.45
N ILE A 324 -15.07 10.77 -8.32
CA ILE A 324 -15.83 10.79 -7.07
C ILE A 324 -16.89 9.69 -7.13
N VAL A 325 -16.92 8.87 -6.07
CA VAL A 325 -17.81 7.73 -5.90
C VAL A 325 -18.72 8.01 -4.71
N THR A 326 -20.03 7.96 -4.92
CA THR A 326 -21.01 8.06 -3.84
C THR A 326 -21.72 6.74 -3.65
N ILE A 327 -21.58 6.12 -2.48
CA ILE A 327 -22.41 4.98 -2.10
C ILE A 327 -23.78 5.51 -1.69
N SER A 328 -24.84 5.02 -2.33
CA SER A 328 -26.20 5.48 -2.07
C SER A 328 -26.98 4.51 -1.18
N ALA A 329 -26.96 3.22 -1.51
CA ALA A 329 -27.69 2.20 -0.77
C ALA A 329 -27.15 0.79 -1.07
N CYS A 330 -27.31 -0.12 -0.10
CA CYS A 330 -27.31 -1.56 -0.34
C CYS A 330 -28.75 -2.05 -0.13
N ARG A 331 -29.29 -2.87 -1.03
CA ARG A 331 -30.69 -3.33 -0.98
C ARG A 331 -30.75 -4.85 -1.00
N GLN A 332 -31.75 -5.41 -0.31
CA GLN A 332 -32.00 -6.85 -0.25
C GLN A 332 -30.80 -7.66 0.26
N ILE A 333 -29.95 -7.07 1.11
CA ILE A 333 -28.82 -7.80 1.70
C ILE A 333 -29.38 -8.81 2.71
N PRO A 334 -29.08 -10.11 2.58
CA PRO A 334 -29.60 -11.11 3.49
C PRO A 334 -29.17 -10.85 4.93
N VAL A 335 -30.07 -11.14 5.86
CA VAL A 335 -29.82 -10.98 7.30
C VAL A 335 -29.38 -12.34 7.86
N PRO A 336 -28.35 -12.39 8.72
CA PRO A 336 -28.01 -13.60 9.47
C PRO A 336 -29.22 -14.17 10.23
N SER A 337 -29.20 -15.48 10.49
CA SER A 337 -30.29 -16.15 11.21
C SER A 337 -30.30 -15.81 12.71
N ALA A 338 -31.35 -16.25 13.42
CA ALA A 338 -31.47 -16.06 14.87
C ALA A 338 -30.28 -16.68 15.62
N GLY A 339 -29.62 -15.88 16.48
CA GLY A 339 -28.48 -16.31 17.31
C GLY A 339 -27.13 -15.68 16.93
N ILE A 340 -27.09 -14.86 15.88
CA ILE A 340 -25.95 -14.00 15.52
C ILE A 340 -26.38 -12.55 15.66
N ASP A 341 -25.72 -11.79 16.53
CA ASP A 341 -25.98 -10.37 16.69
C ASP A 341 -25.11 -9.58 15.71
N VAL A 342 -25.72 -8.73 14.90
CA VAL A 342 -25.00 -7.83 13.99
C VAL A 342 -24.71 -6.53 14.74
N LEU A 343 -23.44 -6.25 15.00
CA LEU A 343 -22.97 -5.07 15.73
C LEU A 343 -22.77 -3.86 14.80
N ASP A 344 -22.16 -4.08 13.63
CA ASP A 344 -21.85 -3.01 12.69
C ASP A 344 -21.97 -3.46 11.24
N ARG A 345 -22.10 -2.49 10.33
CA ARG A 345 -22.19 -2.72 8.88
C ARG A 345 -21.34 -1.70 8.15
N THR A 346 -20.50 -2.18 7.25
CA THR A 346 -19.53 -1.36 6.52
C THR A 346 -19.45 -1.79 5.06
N VAL A 347 -18.94 -0.90 4.22
CA VAL A 347 -18.53 -1.21 2.85
C VAL A 347 -17.04 -0.90 2.74
N ARG A 348 -16.24 -1.91 2.41
CA ARG A 348 -14.82 -1.77 2.12
C ARG A 348 -14.63 -1.52 0.63
N ILE A 349 -13.73 -0.61 0.29
CA ILE A 349 -13.55 -0.10 -1.07
C ILE A 349 -12.06 -0.05 -1.41
N CYS A 350 -11.67 -0.58 -2.56
CA CYS A 350 -10.32 -0.42 -3.10
C CYS A 350 -10.32 -0.46 -4.63
N LEU A 351 -9.22 -0.04 -5.24
CA LEU A 351 -8.94 -0.34 -6.65
C LEU A 351 -8.53 -1.80 -6.81
N PHE A 352 -9.02 -2.43 -7.87
CA PHE A 352 -8.88 -3.85 -8.13
C PHE A 352 -8.87 -4.11 -9.64
N ASP A 353 -8.07 -5.07 -10.11
CA ASP A 353 -7.98 -5.45 -11.54
C ASP A 353 -8.72 -6.77 -11.87
N GLY A 354 -9.33 -7.42 -10.87
CA GLY A 354 -9.88 -8.78 -11.00
C GLY A 354 -9.10 -9.84 -10.24
N ASN A 355 -7.82 -9.59 -9.96
CA ASN A 355 -6.90 -10.52 -9.28
C ASN A 355 -6.15 -9.87 -8.11
N ASN A 356 -5.77 -8.60 -8.24
CA ASN A 356 -4.90 -7.89 -7.30
C ASN A 356 -5.58 -6.63 -6.76
N ILE A 357 -5.39 -6.38 -5.46
CA ILE A 357 -5.73 -5.11 -4.83
C ILE A 357 -4.62 -4.11 -5.17
N LEU A 358 -5.00 -2.94 -5.69
CA LEU A 358 -4.06 -1.96 -6.24
C LEU A 358 -3.87 -0.73 -5.34
N SER A 359 -4.81 -0.43 -4.44
CA SER A 359 -4.79 0.76 -3.58
C SER A 359 -4.92 0.41 -2.10
N ASN A 360 -4.87 1.44 -1.25
CA ASN A 360 -5.36 1.31 0.12
C ASN A 360 -6.84 0.89 0.15
N ILE A 361 -7.23 0.25 1.24
CA ILE A 361 -8.60 -0.17 1.50
C ILE A 361 -9.28 0.90 2.36
N HIS A 362 -10.27 1.58 1.82
CA HIS A 362 -11.08 2.55 2.52
C HIS A 362 -12.39 1.92 3.04
N CYS A 363 -12.88 2.37 4.20
CA CYS A 363 -14.08 1.83 4.83
C CYS A 363 -15.15 2.92 4.99
N VAL A 364 -16.38 2.61 4.59
CA VAL A 364 -17.55 3.49 4.78
C VAL A 364 -18.58 2.75 5.64
N LYS A 365 -18.93 3.34 6.78
CA LYS A 365 -19.93 2.83 7.71
C LYS A 365 -21.35 3.14 7.24
N VAL A 366 -22.26 2.21 7.47
CA VAL A 366 -23.68 2.38 7.16
C VAL A 366 -24.29 3.43 8.10
N SER A 367 -24.96 4.44 7.53
CA SER A 367 -25.55 5.53 8.30
C SER A 367 -26.89 5.17 8.95
N SER A 368 -27.69 4.35 8.28
CA SER A 368 -29.01 3.94 8.77
C SER A 368 -29.46 2.66 8.08
N ILE A 369 -30.29 1.90 8.77
CA ILE A 369 -30.80 0.60 8.33
C ILE A 369 -32.32 0.63 8.42
N ASP A 370 -32.99 -0.02 7.47
CA ASP A 370 -34.43 -0.14 7.47
C ASP A 370 -34.96 -1.12 8.54
N LYS A 371 -36.28 -1.16 8.74
CA LYS A 371 -36.91 -2.05 9.73
C LYS A 371 -36.66 -3.54 9.45
N SER A 372 -36.50 -3.92 8.18
CA SER A 372 -36.27 -5.30 7.79
C SER A 372 -34.79 -5.72 7.77
N GLN A 373 -33.88 -4.80 8.16
CA GLN A 373 -32.44 -5.05 8.31
C GLN A 373 -31.70 -5.42 7.02
N ASN A 374 -32.37 -5.35 5.87
CA ASN A 374 -31.85 -5.79 4.57
C ASN A 374 -31.51 -4.64 3.63
N THR A 375 -31.85 -3.41 4.02
CA THR A 375 -31.57 -2.21 3.24
C THR A 375 -30.75 -1.24 4.06
N TRP A 376 -29.55 -0.97 3.58
CA TRP A 376 -28.58 -0.09 4.20
C TRP A 376 -28.54 1.23 3.44
N SER A 377 -28.64 2.33 4.16
CA SER A 377 -28.64 3.67 3.59
C SER A 377 -27.39 4.43 4.02
N PHE A 378 -26.94 5.32 3.14
CA PHE A 378 -25.70 6.06 3.28
C PHE A 378 -25.98 7.57 3.23
N THR A 379 -25.09 8.37 3.83
CA THR A 379 -25.24 9.82 3.89
C THR A 379 -24.05 10.51 3.26
N THR A 380 -24.33 11.60 2.55
CA THR A 380 -23.33 12.57 2.09
C THR A 380 -23.52 13.93 2.77
N LYS A 381 -24.42 14.00 3.75
CA LYS A 381 -24.71 15.24 4.47
C LYS A 381 -23.54 15.58 5.39
N VAL A 382 -22.93 16.73 5.12
CA VAL A 382 -21.83 17.25 5.93
C VAL A 382 -22.38 18.14 7.04
N THR A 383 -22.16 17.75 8.29
CA THR A 383 -22.46 18.57 9.47
C THR A 383 -21.25 18.64 10.41
N ASP A 384 -21.27 19.52 11.41
CA ASP A 384 -20.19 19.63 12.40
C ASP A 384 -20.11 18.38 13.30
N THR A 385 -21.23 17.68 13.49
CA THR A 385 -21.38 16.53 14.41
C THR A 385 -21.47 15.17 13.70
N MET A 386 -21.35 15.12 12.38
CA MET A 386 -21.40 13.87 11.64
C MET A 386 -20.24 12.94 12.06
N ASP A 387 -20.46 11.64 11.95
CA ASP A 387 -19.41 10.63 11.99
C ASP A 387 -18.71 10.57 10.62
N LEU A 388 -17.40 10.86 10.61
CA LEU A 388 -16.58 10.81 9.40
C LEU A 388 -16.57 9.43 8.74
N ALA A 389 -16.61 8.34 9.52
CA ALA A 389 -16.61 6.99 8.97
C ALA A 389 -17.90 6.70 8.19
N SER A 390 -18.99 7.41 8.48
CA SER A 390 -20.30 7.22 7.83
C SER A 390 -20.50 8.09 6.57
N HIS A 391 -19.55 8.97 6.23
CA HIS A 391 -19.66 9.79 5.02
C HIS A 391 -19.35 8.99 3.76
N ALA A 392 -20.30 8.96 2.83
CA ALA A 392 -20.31 7.99 1.74
C ALA A 392 -19.85 8.56 0.38
N GLU A 393 -19.19 9.71 0.38
CA GLU A 393 -18.54 10.27 -0.80
C GLU A 393 -17.02 10.10 -0.70
N VAL A 394 -16.46 9.36 -1.65
CA VAL A 394 -15.07 8.89 -1.67
C VAL A 394 -14.43 9.33 -2.98
N PHE A 395 -13.18 9.79 -2.93
CA PHE A 395 -12.39 10.05 -4.12
C PHE A 395 -11.54 8.82 -4.48
N VAL A 396 -11.30 8.64 -5.78
CA VAL A 396 -10.45 7.59 -6.33
C VAL A 396 -9.52 8.22 -7.36
N ARG A 397 -8.22 8.00 -7.21
CA ARG A 397 -7.19 8.42 -8.17
C ARG A 397 -6.22 7.29 -8.50
N SER A 398 -5.91 7.13 -9.78
CA SER A 398 -4.96 6.12 -10.29
C SER A 398 -4.59 6.42 -11.74
N ASN A 399 -3.33 6.17 -12.10
CA ASN A 399 -2.84 6.20 -13.46
C ASN A 399 -2.65 4.80 -14.04
N ASN A 400 -2.87 3.75 -13.22
CA ASN A 400 -2.85 2.37 -13.68
C ASN A 400 -3.89 2.12 -14.80
N THR A 401 -3.46 1.40 -15.83
CA THR A 401 -4.22 1.13 -17.06
C THR A 401 -4.45 -0.35 -17.32
N VAL A 402 -4.13 -1.21 -16.34
CA VAL A 402 -4.37 -2.66 -16.44
C VAL A 402 -5.80 -2.98 -16.84
N ASP A 403 -5.95 -4.05 -17.61
CA ASP A 403 -7.25 -4.53 -18.02
C ASP A 403 -8.15 -4.80 -16.81
N ASN A 404 -9.44 -4.51 -16.97
CA ASN A 404 -10.45 -4.72 -15.93
C ASN A 404 -10.18 -3.93 -14.62
N ILE A 405 -9.36 -2.86 -14.66
CA ILE A 405 -9.24 -1.94 -13.52
C ILE A 405 -10.61 -1.35 -13.16
N GLY A 406 -10.97 -1.48 -11.89
CA GLY A 406 -12.21 -0.99 -11.35
C GLY A 406 -12.19 -0.83 -9.84
N ILE A 407 -13.35 -0.53 -9.29
CA ILE A 407 -13.57 -0.40 -7.85
C ILE A 407 -14.21 -1.68 -7.36
N LEU A 408 -13.54 -2.33 -6.41
CA LEU A 408 -14.11 -3.44 -5.66
C LEU A 408 -14.82 -2.89 -4.42
N PHE A 409 -16.05 -3.31 -4.23
CA PHE A 409 -16.86 -3.07 -3.03
C PHE A 409 -17.10 -4.39 -2.32
N GLU A 410 -16.74 -4.50 -1.05
CA GLU A 410 -17.07 -5.63 -0.20
C GLU A 410 -18.01 -5.19 0.92
N LEU A 411 -19.23 -5.74 0.94
CA LEU A 411 -20.27 -5.39 1.92
C LEU A 411 -20.06 -6.25 3.15
N CYS A 412 -19.75 -5.64 4.29
CA CYS A 412 -19.34 -6.35 5.48
C CYS A 412 -20.31 -6.15 6.66
N ILE A 413 -20.40 -7.16 7.51
CA ILE A 413 -21.06 -7.10 8.81
C ILE A 413 -20.10 -7.55 9.90
N THR A 414 -20.07 -6.82 11.00
CA THR A 414 -19.40 -7.26 12.23
C THR A 414 -20.41 -7.99 13.08
N THR A 415 -20.12 -9.24 13.40
CA THR A 415 -21.03 -10.11 14.16
C THR A 415 -20.47 -10.43 15.53
N PHE A 416 -21.35 -10.63 16.50
CA PHE A 416 -21.03 -11.14 17.82
C PHE A 416 -21.86 -12.39 18.12
N ARG A 417 -21.17 -13.40 18.66
CA ARG A 417 -21.81 -14.65 19.04
C ARG A 417 -21.72 -14.83 20.55
N ALA A 418 -22.84 -14.63 21.24
CA ALA A 418 -22.91 -14.74 22.71
C ALA A 418 -22.44 -16.12 23.26
N SER A 419 -22.64 -17.19 22.48
CA SER A 419 -22.26 -18.56 22.90
C SER A 419 -20.75 -18.82 22.89
N THR A 420 -20.00 -18.21 21.97
CA THR A 420 -18.54 -18.36 21.87
C THR A 420 -17.78 -17.13 22.36
N LYS A 421 -18.49 -16.02 22.62
CA LYS A 421 -17.93 -14.67 22.85
C LYS A 421 -17.01 -14.20 21.73
N GLU A 422 -17.20 -14.72 20.53
CA GLU A 422 -16.36 -14.43 19.37
C GLU A 422 -16.96 -13.28 18.57
N ARG A 423 -16.10 -12.34 18.15
CA ARG A 423 -16.44 -11.26 17.21
C ARG A 423 -15.77 -11.56 15.88
N THR A 424 -16.52 -11.51 14.78
CA THR A 424 -15.97 -11.76 13.44
C THR A 424 -16.58 -10.83 12.41
N GLU A 425 -15.76 -10.33 11.51
CA GLU A 425 -16.21 -9.57 10.34
C GLU A 425 -16.42 -10.53 9.15
N MET A 426 -17.62 -10.48 8.59
CA MET A 426 -18.05 -11.33 7.48
C MET A 426 -18.44 -10.48 6.28
N SER A 427 -18.08 -10.95 5.10
CA SER A 427 -18.58 -10.44 3.83
C SER A 427 -19.97 -11.01 3.54
N CYS A 428 -20.92 -10.11 3.30
CA CYS A 428 -22.25 -10.37 2.77
C CYS A 428 -22.27 -10.49 1.24
N GLY A 429 -21.11 -10.31 0.60
CA GLY A 429 -20.95 -10.30 -0.85
C GLY A 429 -20.19 -9.08 -1.34
N TRP A 430 -19.89 -9.09 -2.63
CA TRP A 430 -19.02 -8.10 -3.26
C TRP A 430 -19.53 -7.67 -4.64
N ALA A 431 -19.11 -6.50 -5.09
CA ALA A 431 -19.42 -5.97 -6.40
C ALA A 431 -18.20 -5.30 -7.02
N HIS A 432 -18.06 -5.38 -8.34
CA HIS A 432 -16.98 -4.74 -9.08
C HIS A 432 -17.54 -3.73 -10.07
N LEU A 433 -17.01 -2.50 -10.07
CA LEU A 433 -17.34 -1.44 -11.02
C LEU A 433 -16.11 -1.11 -11.86
N PRO A 434 -16.03 -1.58 -13.13
CA PRO A 434 -14.96 -1.21 -14.04
C PRO A 434 -14.89 0.31 -14.22
N LEU A 435 -13.68 0.86 -14.20
CA LEU A 435 -13.41 2.29 -14.42
C LEU A 435 -12.94 2.60 -15.84
N LEU A 436 -12.40 1.58 -16.53
CA LEU A 436 -12.07 1.62 -17.95
C LEU A 436 -12.84 0.50 -18.66
N GLY A 437 -13.37 0.78 -19.85
CA GLY A 437 -13.93 -0.22 -20.75
C GLY A 437 -12.84 -0.99 -21.49
N GLU A 438 -13.22 -2.03 -22.24
CA GLU A 438 -12.30 -2.90 -23.01
C GLU A 438 -11.39 -2.13 -23.98
N ASN A 439 -11.86 -0.99 -24.51
CA ASN A 439 -11.07 -0.13 -25.40
C ASN A 439 -10.30 0.97 -24.65
N GLY A 440 -10.17 0.88 -23.32
CA GLY A 440 -9.53 1.88 -22.46
C GLY A 440 -10.33 3.18 -22.27
N THR A 441 -11.59 3.22 -22.70
CA THR A 441 -12.47 4.38 -22.54
C THR A 441 -12.97 4.49 -21.10
N ALA A 442 -12.96 5.70 -20.53
CA ALA A 442 -13.37 5.87 -19.13
C ALA A 442 -14.88 5.62 -18.93
N THR A 443 -15.23 4.95 -17.84
CA THR A 443 -16.62 4.67 -17.47
C THR A 443 -17.42 5.96 -17.30
N GLN A 444 -18.64 5.96 -17.85
CA GLN A 444 -19.53 7.11 -17.84
C GLN A 444 -19.98 7.49 -16.41
N ASN A 445 -20.13 8.80 -16.19
CA ASN A 445 -20.62 9.36 -14.92
C ASN A 445 -22.14 9.20 -14.82
N LYS A 446 -22.59 8.25 -14.00
CA LYS A 446 -24.00 7.98 -13.74
C LYS A 446 -24.18 7.18 -12.47
N SER A 447 -25.43 6.93 -12.10
CA SER A 447 -25.77 5.94 -11.08
C SER A 447 -25.75 4.52 -11.66
N PHE A 448 -25.16 3.60 -10.91
CA PHE A 448 -25.08 2.17 -11.20
C PHE A 448 -25.83 1.40 -10.12
N ASP A 449 -26.59 0.39 -10.57
CA ASP A 449 -27.27 -0.58 -9.71
C ASP A 449 -26.58 -1.94 -9.90
N LEU A 450 -25.53 -2.15 -9.12
CA LEU A 450 -24.62 -3.28 -9.23
C LEU A 450 -25.21 -4.52 -8.57
N HIS A 451 -25.09 -5.66 -9.24
CA HIS A 451 -25.38 -6.95 -8.63
C HIS A 451 -24.30 -7.28 -7.59
N VAL A 452 -24.71 -7.78 -6.42
CA VAL A 452 -23.78 -8.22 -5.38
C VAL A 452 -23.62 -9.74 -5.50
N ASN A 453 -22.39 -10.17 -5.78
CA ASN A 453 -21.99 -11.57 -5.86
C ASN A 453 -21.75 -12.13 -4.46
N GLY A 454 -22.06 -13.41 -4.25
CA GLY A 454 -21.62 -14.13 -3.04
C GLY A 454 -20.17 -14.58 -3.17
N GLY A 455 -19.67 -15.21 -2.11
CA GLY A 455 -18.30 -15.73 -2.07
C GLY A 455 -17.26 -14.64 -1.84
N THR A 456 -16.02 -14.94 -2.21
CA THR A 456 -14.93 -13.95 -2.23
C THR A 456 -14.83 -13.30 -3.62
N PRO A 457 -14.14 -12.15 -3.77
CA PRO A 457 -13.84 -11.53 -5.07
C PRO A 457 -13.14 -12.46 -6.08
N TYR A 458 -12.56 -13.56 -5.60
CA TYR A 458 -11.84 -14.55 -6.40
C TYR A 458 -12.68 -15.78 -6.77
N GLU A 459 -13.89 -15.89 -6.22
CA GLU A 459 -14.83 -16.98 -6.50
C GLU A 459 -15.84 -16.54 -7.57
N LYS A 460 -15.98 -17.32 -8.65
CA LYS A 460 -16.93 -17.04 -9.73
C LYS A 460 -18.24 -17.80 -9.55
N GLY A 461 -19.37 -17.15 -9.85
CA GLY A 461 -20.68 -17.81 -9.92
C GLY A 461 -21.32 -18.17 -8.57
N VAL A 462 -20.81 -17.64 -7.46
CA VAL A 462 -21.38 -17.87 -6.13
C VAL A 462 -22.53 -16.90 -5.89
N GLU A 463 -23.74 -17.44 -5.65
CA GLU A 463 -24.89 -16.63 -5.25
C GLU A 463 -24.81 -16.27 -3.77
N VAL A 464 -25.26 -15.06 -3.40
CA VAL A 464 -25.30 -14.62 -2.00
C VAL A 464 -26.25 -15.51 -1.17
N ASP A 465 -27.45 -15.78 -1.68
CA ASP A 465 -28.41 -16.72 -1.07
C ASP A 465 -29.21 -17.48 -2.16
N PRO A 466 -28.91 -18.77 -2.40
CA PRO A 466 -29.61 -19.61 -3.37
C PRO A 466 -31.11 -19.79 -3.10
N ARG A 467 -31.59 -19.51 -1.88
CA ARG A 467 -33.04 -19.55 -1.56
C ARG A 467 -33.81 -18.46 -2.30
N ILE A 468 -33.14 -17.36 -2.68
CA ILE A 468 -33.74 -16.28 -3.46
C ILE A 468 -33.98 -16.76 -4.89
N SER A 469 -32.97 -17.38 -5.52
CA SER A 469 -33.05 -17.93 -6.88
C SER A 469 -34.00 -19.13 -6.97
N ARG A 470 -34.08 -20.02 -5.97
CA ARG A 470 -34.99 -21.19 -6.00
C ARG A 470 -36.48 -20.82 -5.97
N ARG A 471 -36.86 -19.64 -5.50
CA ARG A 471 -38.26 -19.14 -5.54
C ARG A 471 -38.71 -18.65 -6.93
N THR A 472 -37.84 -18.69 -7.94
CA THR A 472 -38.04 -18.02 -9.25
C THR A 472 -38.50 -18.93 -10.40
N THR A 473 -38.53 -20.24 -10.22
CA THR A 473 -38.64 -21.22 -11.32
C THR A 473 -40.04 -21.37 -11.94
N SER A 474 -41.01 -20.49 -11.69
CA SER A 474 -42.39 -20.76 -12.11
C SER A 474 -43.08 -19.78 -13.05
N ASN A 475 -42.47 -18.67 -13.54
CA ASN A 475 -43.01 -17.84 -14.66
C ASN A 475 -42.13 -16.62 -15.01
N ALA A 476 -42.11 -16.20 -16.28
CA ALA A 476 -41.35 -15.03 -16.77
C ALA A 476 -41.71 -13.70 -16.07
N LEU A 477 -42.97 -13.52 -15.67
CA LEU A 477 -43.41 -12.38 -14.86
C LEU A 477 -42.85 -12.43 -13.43
N MET A 478 -42.67 -13.64 -12.86
CA MET A 478 -42.00 -13.80 -11.58
C MET A 478 -40.49 -13.56 -11.67
N SER A 479 -39.86 -13.81 -12.82
CA SER A 479 -38.44 -13.46 -13.06
C SER A 479 -38.20 -11.94 -12.98
N LEU A 480 -39.11 -11.12 -13.55
CA LEU A 480 -39.05 -9.65 -13.45
C LEU A 480 -39.24 -9.14 -12.01
N ILE A 481 -40.15 -9.75 -11.24
CA ILE A 481 -40.37 -9.39 -9.82
C ILE A 481 -39.20 -9.88 -8.95
N SER A 482 -38.55 -10.98 -9.33
CA SER A 482 -37.46 -11.60 -8.57
C SER A 482 -36.09 -10.96 -8.80
N GLY A 483 -35.84 -10.34 -9.96
CA GLY A 483 -34.66 -9.48 -10.16
C GLY A 483 -34.61 -8.29 -9.18
N ASN A 484 -35.76 -7.92 -8.61
CA ASN A 484 -35.91 -6.90 -7.58
C ASN A 484 -35.68 -7.42 -6.14
N ARG A 485 -35.46 -8.74 -5.98
CA ARG A 485 -35.17 -9.41 -4.70
C ARG A 485 -33.71 -9.83 -4.55
N GLN A 486 -32.91 -9.74 -5.61
CA GLN A 486 -31.48 -10.02 -5.52
C GLN A 486 -30.75 -8.91 -4.76
N PRO A 487 -29.68 -9.24 -4.03
CA PRO A 487 -28.83 -8.24 -3.38
C PRO A 487 -28.22 -7.25 -4.38
N ARG A 488 -28.34 -5.96 -4.09
CA ARG A 488 -27.90 -4.86 -4.97
C ARG A 488 -27.10 -3.81 -4.22
N LEU A 489 -26.10 -3.24 -4.89
CA LEU A 489 -25.34 -2.07 -4.45
C LEU A 489 -25.57 -0.91 -5.41
N VAL A 490 -26.07 0.22 -4.88
CA VAL A 490 -26.31 1.44 -5.66
C VAL A 490 -25.21 2.44 -5.41
N VAL A 491 -24.45 2.76 -6.46
CA VAL A 491 -23.34 3.73 -6.42
C VAL A 491 -23.50 4.78 -7.52
N ARG A 492 -22.97 5.97 -7.31
CA ARG A 492 -22.94 7.04 -8.32
C ARG A 492 -21.51 7.45 -8.60
N LEU A 493 -21.14 7.47 -9.88
CA LEU A 493 -19.86 7.95 -10.35
C LEU A 493 -19.99 9.39 -10.88
N SER A 494 -19.05 10.25 -10.51
CA SER A 494 -18.97 11.63 -10.99
C SER A 494 -17.53 12.13 -11.11
N ILE A 495 -17.34 13.25 -11.82
CA ILE A 495 -16.07 13.96 -11.90
C ILE A 495 -15.92 14.84 -10.65
N PRO A 496 -14.70 14.98 -10.09
CA PRO A 496 -14.45 15.94 -9.02
C PRO A 496 -14.81 17.37 -9.44
N LYS A 497 -15.31 18.16 -8.48
CA LYS A 497 -15.43 19.61 -8.66
C LYS A 497 -14.04 20.23 -8.73
N LYS A 498 -13.90 21.43 -9.32
CA LYS A 498 -12.60 22.11 -9.46
C LYS A 498 -11.79 22.13 -8.16
N GLU A 499 -12.39 22.56 -7.04
CA GLU A 499 -11.72 22.60 -5.74
C GLU A 499 -11.20 21.22 -5.27
N PHE A 500 -11.98 20.16 -5.48
CA PHE A 500 -11.54 18.79 -5.18
C PHE A 500 -10.45 18.33 -6.13
N LYS A 501 -10.54 18.69 -7.40
CA LYS A 501 -9.51 18.36 -8.39
C LYS A 501 -8.17 19.01 -8.01
N ASP A 502 -8.17 20.30 -7.71
CA ASP A 502 -6.95 21.03 -7.34
C ASP A 502 -6.29 20.39 -6.10
N GLN A 503 -7.07 19.96 -5.12
CA GLN A 503 -6.57 19.23 -3.95
C GLN A 503 -6.10 17.80 -4.29
N MET A 504 -6.87 17.07 -5.10
CA MET A 504 -6.52 15.71 -5.52
C MET A 504 -5.22 15.69 -6.31
N ASP A 505 -4.97 16.66 -7.19
CA ASP A 505 -3.76 16.75 -8.00
C ASP A 505 -2.48 16.88 -7.15
N THR A 506 -2.57 17.26 -5.87
CA THR A 506 -1.42 17.26 -4.94
C THR A 506 -1.09 15.87 -4.34
N LEU A 507 -1.99 14.89 -4.54
CA LEU A 507 -1.93 13.60 -3.85
C LEU A 507 -1.18 12.52 -4.64
N PRO A 508 -0.61 11.54 -3.92
CA PRO A 508 0.00 10.36 -4.53
C PRO A 508 -1.05 9.46 -5.20
N GLU A 509 -0.57 8.45 -5.92
CA GLU A 509 -1.42 7.48 -6.62
C GLU A 509 -0.82 6.06 -6.62
N PRO A 510 -1.64 5.01 -6.60
CA PRO A 510 -3.10 5.00 -6.51
C PRO A 510 -3.60 5.29 -5.09
N LEU A 511 -4.72 6.00 -4.93
CA LEU A 511 -5.27 6.34 -3.61
C LEU A 511 -6.81 6.42 -3.61
N VAL A 512 -7.40 5.88 -2.55
CA VAL A 512 -8.85 5.95 -2.26
C VAL A 512 -9.06 6.60 -0.90
N GLY A 513 -9.95 7.59 -0.80
CA GLY A 513 -10.14 8.28 0.48
C GLY A 513 -11.42 9.08 0.60
N ASN A 514 -11.73 9.52 1.81
CA ASN A 514 -12.91 10.31 2.13
C ASN A 514 -12.76 11.75 1.60
N THR A 515 -13.75 12.26 0.87
CA THR A 515 -13.69 13.62 0.29
C THR A 515 -13.61 14.74 1.33
N ILE A 516 -14.03 14.50 2.57
CA ILE A 516 -14.00 15.49 3.64
C ILE A 516 -12.59 15.67 4.21
N LEU A 517 -11.76 14.62 4.13
CA LEU A 517 -10.38 14.65 4.61
C LEU A 517 -9.40 15.12 3.52
N LEU A 518 -9.89 15.29 2.29
CA LEU A 518 -9.11 15.72 1.14
C LEU A 518 -8.29 17.00 1.37
N PRO A 519 -8.81 18.07 2.01
CA PRO A 519 -8.01 19.25 2.32
C PRO A 519 -6.81 18.93 3.22
N PHE A 520 -6.97 18.04 4.20
CA PHE A 520 -5.89 17.67 5.12
C PHE A 520 -4.79 16.88 4.43
N TYR A 521 -5.15 15.95 3.54
CA TYR A 521 -4.18 15.22 2.73
C TYR A 521 -3.41 16.19 1.81
N SER A 522 -4.11 17.17 1.23
CA SER A 522 -3.48 18.18 0.37
C SER A 522 -2.54 19.09 1.14
N TYR A 523 -2.94 19.61 2.31
CA TYR A 523 -2.06 20.44 3.15
C TYR A 523 -0.84 19.66 3.64
N TYR A 524 -1.01 18.41 4.06
CA TYR A 524 0.10 17.54 4.41
C TYR A 524 1.09 17.41 3.24
N ARG A 525 0.60 17.14 2.03
CA ARG A 525 1.44 17.01 0.83
C ARG A 525 2.14 18.30 0.43
N GLN A 526 1.48 19.45 0.59
CA GLN A 526 2.10 20.76 0.34
C GLN A 526 3.20 21.05 1.36
N ILE A 527 2.95 20.83 2.66
CA ILE A 527 3.98 21.01 3.70
C ILE A 527 5.14 20.03 3.51
N LEU A 528 4.86 18.80 3.05
CA LEU A 528 5.88 17.83 2.70
C LEU A 528 6.76 18.34 1.55
N ALA A 529 6.17 18.93 0.49
CA ALA A 529 6.94 19.56 -0.59
C ALA A 529 7.75 20.76 -0.09
N ASP A 530 7.16 21.62 0.73
CA ASP A 530 7.86 22.77 1.31
C ASP A 530 9.12 22.32 2.06
N VAL A 531 8.96 21.36 2.99
CA VAL A 531 10.03 20.91 3.89
C VAL A 531 11.09 20.09 3.17
N LEU A 532 10.72 19.32 2.14
CA LEU A 532 11.66 18.41 1.47
C LEU A 532 12.32 18.99 0.22
N LEU A 533 11.67 19.94 -0.45
CA LEU A 533 12.10 20.42 -1.78
C LEU A 533 12.30 21.94 -1.85
N ARG A 534 11.59 22.73 -1.05
CA ARG A 534 11.64 24.20 -1.12
C ARG A 534 12.54 24.83 -0.05
N ASP A 535 12.43 24.34 1.18
CA ASP A 535 13.05 24.94 2.36
C ASP A 535 14.44 24.33 2.66
N ARG A 536 14.87 23.32 1.90
CA ARG A 536 16.19 22.70 2.02
C ARG A 536 17.19 23.40 1.11
N LEU A 537 18.33 23.81 1.68
CA LEU A 537 19.44 24.39 0.94
C LEU A 537 20.20 23.30 0.17
N ASP A 538 20.51 22.20 0.86
CA ASP A 538 21.13 21.01 0.30
C ASP A 538 20.12 19.86 0.30
N LEU A 539 19.79 19.33 -0.88
CA LEU A 539 18.85 18.21 -1.06
C LEU A 539 19.47 16.86 -0.68
N ASP A 540 20.80 16.75 -0.70
CA ASP A 540 21.58 15.54 -0.44
C ASP A 540 22.00 15.41 1.03
N SER A 541 21.77 16.45 1.83
CA SER A 541 21.93 16.40 3.29
C SER A 541 21.05 15.30 3.90
N THR A 542 21.60 14.56 4.86
CA THR A 542 20.88 13.56 5.64
C THR A 542 20.49 14.06 7.02
N GLU A 543 20.47 15.39 7.22
CA GLU A 543 20.12 15.98 8.50
C GLU A 543 18.72 15.58 8.96
N LEU A 544 18.56 15.51 10.27
CA LEU A 544 17.29 15.15 10.90
C LEU A 544 16.28 16.28 10.68
N ILE A 545 15.21 15.98 9.94
CA ILE A 545 14.13 16.92 9.71
C ILE A 545 13.25 16.97 10.96
N HIS A 546 13.29 18.09 11.68
CA HIS A 546 12.44 18.29 12.85
C HIS A 546 11.04 18.76 12.45
N ASN A 547 10.14 17.82 12.17
CA ASN A 547 8.75 18.10 11.84
C ASN A 547 7.79 17.01 12.36
N PRO A 548 7.20 17.20 13.56
CA PRO A 548 6.30 16.21 14.15
C PRO A 548 5.02 15.99 13.32
N LEU A 549 4.56 17.02 12.59
CA LEU A 549 3.39 16.87 11.72
C LEU A 549 3.68 15.85 10.60
N LEU A 550 4.85 15.94 9.96
CA LEU A 550 5.21 15.04 8.88
C LEU A 550 5.37 13.60 9.35
N SER A 551 5.95 13.41 10.55
CA SER A 551 6.10 12.09 11.17
C SER A 551 4.74 11.44 11.51
N LEU A 552 3.83 12.20 12.12
CA LEU A 552 2.61 11.64 12.71
C LEU A 552 1.42 11.56 11.75
N PHE A 553 1.32 12.49 10.80
CA PHE A 553 0.09 12.65 10.01
C PHE A 553 -0.30 11.42 9.17
N PRO A 554 0.62 10.70 8.50
CA PRO A 554 0.27 9.48 7.77
C PRO A 554 -0.41 8.41 8.64
N THR A 555 0.04 8.25 9.88
CA THR A 555 -0.55 7.35 10.86
C THR A 555 -1.87 7.89 11.41
N ALA A 556 -1.99 9.21 11.62
CA ALA A 556 -3.25 9.82 12.05
C ALA A 556 -4.35 9.75 10.98
N ALA A 557 -3.98 9.83 9.70
CA ALA A 557 -4.90 9.86 8.55
C ALA A 557 -5.78 8.60 8.42
N GLU A 558 -5.36 7.46 8.95
CA GLU A 558 -6.15 6.22 9.00
C GLU A 558 -7.02 6.09 10.27
N GLN A 559 -6.81 6.94 11.27
CA GLN A 559 -7.53 6.92 12.56
C GLN A 559 -8.68 7.93 12.54
N MET A 560 -9.89 7.45 12.26
CA MET A 560 -11.05 8.32 12.03
C MET A 560 -11.44 9.16 13.24
N ASP A 561 -11.17 8.69 14.46
CA ASP A 561 -11.41 9.43 15.70
C ASP A 561 -10.47 10.63 15.85
N LEU A 562 -9.19 10.49 15.50
CA LEU A 562 -8.24 11.60 15.46
C LEU A 562 -8.59 12.58 14.34
N MET A 563 -8.95 12.08 13.16
CA MET A 563 -9.38 12.93 12.04
C MET A 563 -10.68 13.69 12.37
N GLN A 564 -11.56 13.12 13.19
CA GLN A 564 -12.75 13.79 13.71
C GLN A 564 -12.37 14.95 14.63
N LEU A 565 -11.41 14.73 15.53
CA LEU A 565 -10.91 15.76 16.44
C LEU A 565 -10.20 16.88 15.68
N LEU A 566 -9.33 16.54 14.72
CA LEU A 566 -8.65 17.47 13.84
C LEU A 566 -9.64 18.32 13.06
N ARG A 567 -10.65 17.69 12.45
CA ARG A 567 -11.69 18.41 11.69
C ARG A 567 -12.45 19.41 12.56
N ALA A 568 -12.79 19.04 13.80
CA ALA A 568 -13.49 19.93 14.70
C ALA A 568 -12.64 21.18 15.04
N SER A 569 -11.37 21.00 15.37
CA SER A 569 -10.42 22.10 15.62
C SER A 569 -10.18 22.95 14.37
N TRP A 570 -10.03 22.32 13.22
CA TRP A 570 -9.89 23.01 11.93
C TRP A 570 -11.08 23.92 11.64
N LEU A 571 -12.32 23.42 11.76
CA LEU A 571 -13.51 24.23 11.49
C LEU A 571 -13.65 25.41 12.46
N GLU A 572 -13.28 25.22 13.73
CA GLU A 572 -13.23 26.29 14.73
C GLU A 572 -12.25 27.39 14.32
N LYS A 573 -11.00 27.01 14.04
CA LYS A 573 -9.93 27.93 13.60
C LYS A 573 -10.27 28.61 12.28
N GLN A 574 -10.76 27.86 11.29
CA GLN A 574 -11.16 28.38 10.00
C GLN A 574 -12.33 29.35 10.13
N ARG A 575 -13.30 29.15 11.03
CA ARG A 575 -14.38 30.13 11.24
C ARG A 575 -13.87 31.45 11.78
N SER A 576 -12.86 31.40 12.66
CA SER A 576 -12.24 32.58 13.25
C SER A 576 -11.34 33.36 12.29
N ALA A 577 -10.78 32.71 11.27
CA ALA A 577 -9.91 33.36 10.28
C ALA A 577 -10.66 34.35 9.37
N HIS A 578 -10.01 35.47 9.06
CA HIS A 578 -10.49 36.50 8.15
C HIS A 578 -10.50 36.02 6.70
N ARG A 579 -11.26 36.72 5.84
CA ARG A 579 -11.39 36.34 4.42
C ARG A 579 -10.09 36.45 3.63
N VAL A 580 -9.20 37.38 4.01
CA VAL A 580 -7.88 37.55 3.37
C VAL A 580 -6.97 36.40 3.77
N GLU A 581 -6.89 36.09 5.05
CA GLU A 581 -6.13 34.95 5.59
C GLU A 581 -6.57 33.62 4.97
N LYS A 582 -7.88 33.41 4.78
CA LYS A 582 -8.43 32.22 4.10
C LYS A 582 -7.99 32.04 2.64
N ARG A 583 -7.48 33.10 2.01
CA ARG A 583 -6.97 33.08 0.63
C ARG A 583 -5.44 32.97 0.58
N ASP A 584 -4.79 33.16 1.73
CA ASP A 584 -3.36 33.01 1.88
C ASP A 584 -3.05 31.55 2.19
N GLU A 585 -2.28 30.92 1.31
CA GLU A 585 -1.98 29.50 1.40
C GLU A 585 -1.00 29.18 2.53
N GLU A 586 -0.04 30.07 2.80
CA GLU A 586 0.92 29.87 3.89
C GLU A 586 0.19 29.97 5.24
N TYR A 587 -0.70 30.96 5.36
CA TYR A 587 -1.58 31.06 6.54
C TYR A 587 -2.41 29.78 6.74
N MET A 588 -2.99 29.23 5.68
CA MET A 588 -3.82 28.04 5.77
C MET A 588 -3.00 26.77 6.10
N LYS A 589 -1.77 26.66 5.60
CA LYS A 589 -0.81 25.62 6.00
C LYS A 589 -0.46 25.75 7.49
N ASP A 590 -0.18 26.94 7.97
CA ASP A 590 0.10 27.18 9.40
C ASP A 590 -1.11 26.92 10.30
N LEU A 591 -2.30 27.28 9.85
CA LEU A 591 -3.55 26.95 10.55
C LEU A 591 -3.73 25.43 10.67
N PHE A 592 -3.34 24.68 9.64
CA PHE A 592 -3.40 23.22 9.62
C PHE A 592 -2.35 22.63 10.56
N LYS A 593 -1.10 23.11 10.53
CA LYS A 593 -0.04 22.75 11.49
C LYS A 593 -0.53 22.94 12.93
N GLN A 594 -1.09 24.10 13.25
CA GLN A 594 -1.66 24.38 14.57
C GLN A 594 -2.81 23.45 14.92
N ALA A 595 -3.71 23.15 13.98
CA ALA A 595 -4.83 22.25 14.25
C ALA A 595 -4.35 20.84 14.61
N VAL A 596 -3.34 20.32 13.91
CA VAL A 596 -2.70 19.02 14.20
C VAL A 596 -2.02 19.04 15.58
N MET A 597 -1.21 20.07 15.86
CA MET A 597 -0.51 20.19 17.15
C MET A 597 -1.45 20.43 18.34
N ASP A 598 -2.61 21.04 18.12
CA ASP A 598 -3.63 21.23 19.16
C ASP A 598 -4.50 19.99 19.43
N THR A 599 -4.42 18.97 18.58
CA THR A 599 -5.36 17.83 18.65
C THR A 599 -4.67 16.48 18.49
N VAL A 600 -4.21 16.16 17.28
CA VAL A 600 -3.64 14.87 16.91
C VAL A 600 -2.40 14.57 17.74
N TYR A 601 -1.46 15.51 17.81
CA TYR A 601 -0.20 15.34 18.53
C TYR A 601 -0.42 14.98 20.01
N PRO A 602 -1.10 15.80 20.84
CA PRO A 602 -1.26 15.49 22.26
C PRO A 602 -2.08 14.23 22.50
N VAL A 603 -3.10 13.95 21.68
CA VAL A 603 -3.94 12.77 21.88
C VAL A 603 -3.18 11.48 21.61
N LEU A 604 -2.39 11.42 20.53
CA LEU A 604 -1.60 10.22 20.20
C LEU A 604 -0.65 9.80 21.32
N HIS A 605 -0.16 10.76 22.10
CA HIS A 605 0.78 10.51 23.20
C HIS A 605 0.11 10.36 24.57
N ILE A 606 -1.22 10.21 24.63
CA ILE A 606 -1.90 9.87 25.89
C ILE A 606 -1.51 8.44 26.28
N ALA A 607 -0.93 8.26 27.47
CA ALA A 607 -0.43 6.96 27.93
C ALA A 607 -1.53 5.89 28.08
N ALA A 608 -2.76 6.34 28.36
CA ALA A 608 -3.93 5.46 28.49
C ALA A 608 -4.64 5.19 27.15
N LEU A 609 -4.21 5.80 26.03
CA LEU A 609 -4.90 5.66 24.75
C LEU A 609 -4.72 4.24 24.19
N PRO A 610 -5.80 3.47 24.02
CA PRO A 610 -5.70 2.15 23.40
C PRO A 610 -5.23 2.27 21.94
N SER A 611 -4.52 1.24 21.45
CA SER A 611 -4.17 1.14 20.02
C SER A 611 -5.42 1.17 19.16
N TYR A 612 -5.39 1.86 18.02
CA TYR A 612 -6.53 1.94 17.11
C TYR A 612 -6.85 0.57 16.47
N GLN A 613 -7.92 -0.08 16.92
CA GLN A 613 -8.37 -1.37 16.42
C GLN A 613 -9.83 -1.31 15.99
N PRO A 614 -10.10 -0.94 14.72
CA PRO A 614 -11.45 -0.92 14.18
C PRO A 614 -12.11 -2.30 14.31
N GLY A 615 -13.28 -2.36 14.91
CA GLY A 615 -14.06 -3.59 15.09
C GLY A 615 -13.97 -4.23 16.47
N ASP A 616 -13.01 -3.85 17.32
CA ASP A 616 -13.06 -4.16 18.75
C ASP A 616 -13.86 -3.08 19.49
N TYR A 617 -15.12 -3.37 19.78
CA TYR A 617 -16.03 -2.42 20.41
C TYR A 617 -15.53 -1.91 21.76
N ASP A 618 -14.94 -2.78 22.58
CA ASP A 618 -14.50 -2.39 23.92
C ASP A 618 -13.26 -1.49 23.82
N ASN A 619 -12.32 -1.82 22.94
CA ASN A 619 -11.18 -0.97 22.60
C ASN A 619 -11.63 0.38 22.03
N VAL A 620 -12.52 0.39 21.03
CA VAL A 620 -13.03 1.60 20.38
C VAL A 620 -13.76 2.49 21.39
N GLN A 621 -14.53 1.90 22.30
CA GLN A 621 -15.24 2.62 23.35
C GLN A 621 -14.26 3.24 24.36
N SER A 622 -13.31 2.47 24.89
CA SER A 622 -12.27 3.00 25.79
C SER A 622 -11.43 4.09 25.13
N ARG A 623 -11.09 3.93 23.86
CA ARG A 623 -10.36 4.94 23.08
C ARG A 623 -11.19 6.20 22.87
N PHE A 624 -12.48 6.06 22.56
CA PHE A 624 -13.41 7.18 22.46
C PHE A 624 -13.49 7.97 23.77
N GLU A 625 -13.51 7.30 24.92
CA GLU A 625 -13.55 7.92 26.25
C GLU A 625 -12.32 8.79 26.51
N GLU A 626 -11.11 8.32 26.20
CA GLU A 626 -9.88 9.10 26.36
C GLU A 626 -9.82 10.32 25.41
N VAL A 627 -10.21 10.14 24.14
CA VAL A 627 -10.30 11.25 23.16
C VAL A 627 -11.33 12.29 23.61
N HIS A 628 -12.48 11.83 24.12
CA HIS A 628 -13.54 12.71 24.61
C HIS A 628 -13.09 13.48 25.86
N ARG A 629 -12.44 12.81 26.81
CA ARG A 629 -11.87 13.41 28.02
C ARG A 629 -10.88 14.52 27.66
N PHE A 630 -9.96 14.28 26.73
CA PHE A 630 -9.04 15.30 26.24
C PHE A 630 -9.79 16.50 25.66
N ARG A 631 -10.81 16.25 24.83
CA ARG A 631 -11.62 17.31 24.22
C ARG A 631 -12.34 18.16 25.27
N GLU A 632 -12.94 17.56 26.29
CA GLU A 632 -13.61 18.28 27.38
C GLU A 632 -12.62 19.13 28.19
N LEU A 633 -11.45 18.59 28.52
CA LEU A 633 -10.40 19.33 29.22
C LEU A 633 -9.89 20.51 28.39
N ARG A 634 -9.70 20.33 27.08
CA ARG A 634 -9.31 21.42 26.17
C ARG A 634 -10.37 22.51 26.12
N GLN A 635 -11.66 22.15 26.07
CA GLN A 635 -12.76 23.12 26.06
C GLN A 635 -12.87 23.89 27.38
N THR A 636 -12.77 23.20 28.51
CA THR A 636 -12.87 23.82 29.85
C THR A 636 -11.68 24.73 30.16
N ARG A 637 -10.47 24.33 29.76
CA ARG A 637 -9.24 25.11 29.97
C ARG A 637 -8.95 26.13 28.87
N GLN A 638 -9.68 26.07 27.75
CA GLN A 638 -9.51 26.92 26.56
C GLN A 638 -8.09 26.89 25.94
N SER A 639 -7.29 25.88 26.27
CA SER A 639 -5.89 25.80 25.83
C SER A 639 -5.39 24.36 25.86
N THR A 640 -4.83 23.89 24.74
CA THR A 640 -4.16 22.59 24.63
C THR A 640 -2.96 22.53 25.59
N LEU A 641 -2.15 23.59 25.63
CA LEU A 641 -0.98 23.67 26.51
C LEU A 641 -1.38 23.57 27.98
N ALA A 642 -2.52 24.14 28.36
CA ALA A 642 -3.03 24.03 29.73
C ALA A 642 -3.49 22.61 30.09
N VAL A 643 -3.84 21.77 29.11
CA VAL A 643 -4.12 20.33 29.30
C VAL A 643 -2.82 19.55 29.41
N LEU A 644 -1.85 19.80 28.52
CA LEU A 644 -0.53 19.16 28.55
C LEU A 644 0.21 19.37 29.87
N LEU A 645 0.08 20.57 30.47
CA LEU A 645 0.70 20.91 31.75
C LEU A 645 -0.15 20.49 32.97
N SER A 646 -1.30 19.83 32.76
CA SER A 646 -2.16 19.39 33.85
C SER A 646 -1.85 17.97 34.30
N SER A 647 -2.19 17.67 35.55
CA SER A 647 -2.17 16.31 36.08
C SER A 647 -3.41 15.49 35.69
N ASP A 648 -4.29 16.03 34.85
CA ASP A 648 -5.57 15.38 34.52
C ASP A 648 -5.37 14.25 33.50
N ILE A 649 -4.32 14.30 32.68
CA ILE A 649 -3.98 13.29 31.68
C ILE A 649 -2.50 12.94 31.85
N ILE A 650 -2.20 11.64 31.79
CA ILE A 650 -0.82 11.14 31.77
C ILE A 650 -0.43 10.96 30.30
N PHE A 651 0.65 11.60 29.90
CA PHE A 651 1.24 11.46 28.57
C PHE A 651 2.42 10.49 28.62
N GLN A 652 2.72 9.87 27.50
CA GLN A 652 3.91 9.04 27.33
C GLN A 652 5.17 9.89 27.51
N PRO A 653 6.29 9.27 27.95
CA PRO A 653 7.58 9.95 27.92
C PRO A 653 7.89 10.42 26.51
N PHE A 654 8.47 11.61 26.39
CA PHE A 654 8.88 12.18 25.12
C PHE A 654 9.97 11.32 24.46
N GLU A 655 9.74 10.89 23.22
CA GLU A 655 10.72 10.21 22.38
C GLU A 655 11.13 11.11 21.20
N MET A 656 12.43 11.14 20.87
CA MET A 656 12.95 11.99 19.78
C MET A 656 12.36 11.62 18.41
N ASP A 657 12.04 10.34 18.22
CA ASP A 657 11.47 9.81 16.98
C ASP A 657 10.07 10.41 16.69
N GLU A 658 9.38 10.94 17.71
CA GLU A 658 8.11 11.65 17.55
C GLU A 658 8.27 13.01 16.84
N MET A 659 9.46 13.60 16.90
CA MET A 659 9.75 14.93 16.39
C MET A 659 10.52 14.90 15.07
N ILE A 660 11.14 13.77 14.76
CA ILE A 660 12.00 13.60 13.60
C ILE A 660 11.21 12.94 12.47
N PHE A 661 11.25 13.56 11.30
CA PHE A 661 10.79 12.96 10.07
C PHE A 661 11.97 12.28 9.36
N SER A 662 11.93 10.95 9.30
CA SER A 662 12.94 10.16 8.59
C SER A 662 12.64 10.10 7.10
N MET A 663 13.46 10.77 6.29
CA MET A 663 13.38 10.68 4.81
C MET A 663 13.83 9.34 4.25
N LEU A 664 14.65 8.59 4.99
CA LEU A 664 15.29 7.35 4.54
C LEU A 664 14.92 6.20 5.49
N GLY A 665 13.70 5.68 5.35
CA GLY A 665 13.23 4.52 6.11
C GLY A 665 12.74 3.38 5.20
N PRO A 666 12.49 2.18 5.76
CA PRO A 666 11.92 1.06 5.00
C PRO A 666 10.61 1.40 4.28
N HIS A 667 9.88 2.42 4.78
CA HIS A 667 8.65 2.92 4.18
C HIS A 667 8.88 3.69 2.85
N CYS A 668 10.08 4.23 2.63
CA CYS A 668 10.43 4.99 1.44
C CYS A 668 10.84 4.10 0.25
N LEU A 669 11.33 2.89 0.53
CA LEU A 669 11.90 2.01 -0.48
C LEU A 669 10.81 1.18 -1.19
N GLN A 670 10.89 1.07 -2.52
CA GLN A 670 9.92 0.28 -3.31
C GLN A 670 10.09 -1.24 -3.13
N LYS A 671 11.30 -1.67 -2.78
CA LYS A 671 11.65 -3.02 -2.32
C LYS A 671 12.65 -2.84 -1.19
N SER A 672 12.53 -3.63 -0.13
CA SER A 672 13.63 -3.77 0.83
C SER A 672 14.87 -4.16 0.03
N VAL A 673 15.92 -3.33 0.04
CA VAL A 673 17.25 -3.81 -0.33
C VAL A 673 17.50 -4.97 0.64
N PRO A 674 17.69 -6.21 0.15
CA PRO A 674 18.01 -7.30 1.05
C PRO A 674 19.33 -6.92 1.73
N ILE A 675 19.23 -6.61 3.02
CA ILE A 675 20.39 -6.63 3.89
C ILE A 675 20.81 -8.11 3.90
N PRO A 676 22.05 -8.46 3.58
CA PRO A 676 22.51 -9.84 3.74
C PRO A 676 22.22 -10.26 5.20
N ASP A 677 21.41 -11.30 5.36
CA ASP A 677 21.29 -11.97 6.65
C ASP A 677 22.64 -12.66 6.91
N ASP A 678 23.36 -12.21 7.95
CA ASP A 678 24.59 -12.83 8.45
C ASP A 678 24.35 -14.24 9.04
#